data_AF-A0A815IIA7-F1
#
_entry.id   AF-A0A815IIA7-F1
#
_cell.length_a   1.000
_cell.length_b   1.000
_cell.length_c   1.000
_cell.angle_alpha   90.00
_cell.angle_beta   90.00
_cell.angle_gamma   90.00
#
_symmetry.space_group_name_H-M   'P 1'
#
loop_
_entity.id
_entity.type
_entity.pdbx_description
1 polymer ?
#
loop_
_entity_poly.entity_id
_entity_poly.type
_entity_poly.pdbx_seq_one_letter_code
_entity_poly.pdbx_strand_id
1 'polypeptide(L)'
;MISVSFNRIDPLFMYTQLLKEALLEIEDDDTKSIKELVEYCRLQGDVSEKTLKMIEEEYRNHTPIWWYTGPYFIYSMLNRGLRLMDVDIILKMGFFIRHLHQYITDLHREQQSSKVAIPSQFQVFRGQGLSVEVFEKMKKTKGGLMLFNNFLSTSRNRKISFETYARSTAFNTNSVGILFVMNIDTAICTASSTPFVNVKDIGFYDDQEEEILFSTHTIFRVDRIERIEDKHTDRLWQVNLTLASNQDDDFNKLTAHLREELHVAGTGWSRLGSILIKLGEPAKAEHLCQLLLEKASSDEDKAQCNDELGTVYKYIGEYLKAITFYERAIDIYKKMSPPSQLNLASCYNNIGSLYRDMGEYSKALSSHERSLEIQKIALPPNHPDLTSSYNNIAVVYYNMGEYSKALSSYERSLEIRKITLPPNHPDLAGSYNNIGLVYYKMGEYSKALSSHERSLEIQKIALPPNHPDLATSYNNIGMIYDNMGEYSKALSSYKRSLEIQKIALPPNHPHFAQSYHNIGLLYNNMGEYPKALSSYERSLEIKKIALPPNHPDLAGSYNNIGIVYRKMGKYSKALLLYERALGIQKIALPPNHPDLADSYSNIGAAYYNMGEYSKALSSYERSLEIRKIALPPNHPDFAQSYNNIGAVYYNMGEYSKAFSSYERSLEIQKIALPPNHPDLATSYNNIGMVYDNMGEYSKALSSYDRSLEIRKIALPPNHPHFAQSYNNIGLVYRNMGEYSKALSSYERSIEIRIIALPPNHPDLASSYNNIGIVYRNMGEYSKALSSYERSLEIRKIAHPPNHPDLASSYNNIGIVYRNMGEYSKALSSHERSLEIQKIALPPNHLDFAQSYNNIGAVYDDMGEYSKALSYYEKALQIKKIALPPGHPSTALTERNIESVNKKM
;
A
#
# COMPACT_ATOMS: atom_id res chain seq x y z
N MET A 1 -15.65 -9.16 31.43
CA MET A 1 -14.27 -9.42 31.87
C MET A 1 -13.40 -8.23 31.48
N ILE A 2 -12.50 -7.85 32.37
CA ILE A 2 -11.79 -6.57 32.42
C ILE A 2 -11.01 -6.32 31.12
N SER A 3 -11.25 -5.17 30.48
CA SER A 3 -10.52 -4.73 29.28
C SER A 3 -9.09 -4.38 29.65
N VAL A 4 -8.12 -5.16 29.17
CA VAL A 4 -6.71 -4.80 29.24
C VAL A 4 -6.25 -4.44 27.82
N SER A 5 -5.52 -3.32 27.71
CA SER A 5 -5.08 -2.73 26.45
C SER A 5 -3.97 -3.57 25.80
N PHE A 6 -4.30 -4.17 24.65
CA PHE A 6 -3.39 -4.93 23.78
C PHE A 6 -2.34 -4.06 23.04
N ASN A 7 -2.28 -2.74 23.28
CA ASN A 7 -1.33 -1.82 22.65
C ASN A 7 0.12 -1.96 23.17
N ARG A 8 0.51 -3.11 23.74
CA ARG A 8 1.74 -3.23 24.56
C ARG A 8 2.66 -4.42 24.23
N ILE A 9 2.33 -5.28 23.26
CA ILE A 9 3.21 -6.39 22.86
C ILE A 9 3.85 -6.04 21.52
N ASP A 10 5.17 -5.82 21.55
CA ASP A 10 5.98 -5.60 20.35
C ASP A 10 6.05 -6.90 19.54
N PRO A 11 5.72 -6.92 18.24
CA PRO A 11 5.89 -8.10 17.38
C PRO A 11 7.30 -8.72 17.43
N LEU A 12 8.33 -7.89 17.66
CA LEU A 12 9.72 -8.33 17.82
C LEU A 12 9.87 -9.37 18.95
N PHE A 13 9.05 -9.25 19.99
CA PHE A 13 9.04 -10.12 21.16
C PHE A 13 8.66 -11.57 20.79
N MET A 14 7.78 -11.75 19.82
CA MET A 14 7.30 -13.06 19.41
C MET A 14 8.32 -13.78 18.52
N TYR A 15 8.97 -13.03 17.61
CA TYR A 15 10.08 -13.58 16.81
C TYR A 15 11.25 -14.05 17.67
N THR A 16 11.51 -13.40 18.80
CA THR A 16 12.56 -13.82 19.73
C THR A 16 12.22 -15.08 20.53
N GLN A 17 10.93 -15.41 20.73
CA GLN A 17 10.54 -16.71 21.31
C GLN A 17 10.74 -17.83 20.28
N LEU A 18 10.30 -17.60 19.04
CA LEU A 18 10.47 -18.53 17.93
C LEU A 18 11.96 -18.74 17.61
N LEU A 19 12.77 -17.70 17.81
CA LEU A 19 14.22 -17.76 17.71
C LEU A 19 14.81 -18.71 18.74
N LYS A 20 14.41 -18.60 20.02
CA LYS A 20 14.87 -19.53 21.06
C LYS A 20 14.49 -20.97 20.69
N GLU A 21 13.25 -21.19 20.27
CA GLU A 21 12.79 -22.52 19.83
C GLU A 21 13.64 -23.06 18.68
N ALA A 22 13.87 -22.26 17.64
CA ALA A 22 14.71 -22.62 16.51
C ALA A 22 16.15 -22.97 16.93
N LEU A 23 16.75 -22.18 17.83
CA LEU A 23 18.11 -22.42 18.32
C LEU A 23 18.23 -23.70 19.16
N LEU A 24 17.18 -24.08 19.88
CA LEU A 24 17.18 -25.28 20.72
C LEU A 24 16.96 -26.58 19.92
N GLU A 25 16.39 -26.48 18.72
CA GLU A 25 16.18 -27.62 17.80
C GLU A 25 17.40 -27.96 16.95
N ILE A 26 18.44 -27.12 16.99
CA ILE A 26 19.67 -27.36 16.22
C ILE A 26 20.44 -28.52 16.86
N GLU A 27 20.56 -29.61 16.12
CA GLU A 27 21.39 -30.76 16.48
C GLU A 27 22.72 -30.71 15.74
N ASP A 28 23.80 -30.41 16.47
CA ASP A 28 25.16 -30.46 15.95
C ASP A 28 25.97 -31.58 16.64
N ASP A 29 27.01 -32.08 15.96
CA ASP A 29 28.03 -32.91 16.59
C ASP A 29 28.88 -32.06 17.53
N ASP A 30 28.62 -32.15 18.84
CA ASP A 30 29.32 -31.40 19.89
C ASP A 30 30.85 -31.43 19.73
N THR A 31 31.42 -32.57 19.31
CA THR A 31 32.88 -32.72 19.21
C THR A 31 33.42 -31.91 18.05
N LYS A 32 32.70 -31.87 16.93
CA LYS A 32 33.02 -31.03 15.78
C LYS A 32 32.78 -29.55 16.10
N SER A 33 31.68 -29.21 16.76
CA SER A 33 31.31 -27.84 17.12
C SER A 33 32.28 -27.21 18.11
N ILE A 34 32.79 -27.97 19.09
CA ILE A 34 33.84 -27.49 20.02
C ILE A 34 35.12 -27.13 19.25
N LYS A 35 35.56 -27.98 18.31
CA LYS A 35 36.75 -27.70 17.49
C LYS A 35 36.54 -26.48 16.60
N GLU A 36 35.37 -26.36 15.97
CA GLU A 36 35.01 -25.21 15.15
C GLU A 36 34.98 -23.90 15.97
N LEU A 37 34.51 -23.94 17.21
CA LEU A 37 34.52 -22.80 18.12
C LEU A 37 35.95 -22.40 18.50
N VAL A 38 36.80 -23.38 18.83
CA VAL A 38 38.21 -23.14 19.18
C VAL A 38 38.97 -22.52 18.01
N GLU A 39 38.80 -23.04 16.80
CA GLU A 39 39.42 -22.50 15.59
C GLU A 39 38.92 -21.08 15.27
N TYR A 40 37.61 -20.84 15.38
CA TYR A 40 37.04 -19.51 15.24
C TYR A 40 37.66 -18.52 16.24
N CYS A 41 37.75 -18.89 17.52
CA CYS A 41 38.35 -18.02 18.53
C CYS A 41 39.84 -17.79 18.29
N ARG A 42 40.57 -18.80 17.78
CA ARG A 42 41.98 -18.67 17.41
C ARG A 42 42.18 -17.67 16.26
N LEU A 43 41.27 -17.66 15.28
CA LEU A 43 41.29 -16.71 14.16
C LEU A 43 40.94 -15.27 14.58
N GLN A 44 40.04 -15.10 15.56
CA GLN A 44 39.69 -13.77 16.09
C GLN A 44 40.80 -13.16 16.95
N GLY A 45 41.64 -13.98 17.59
CA GLY A 45 42.79 -13.52 18.38
C GLY A 45 42.45 -12.97 19.78
N ASP A 46 41.17 -12.99 20.17
CA ASP A 46 40.65 -12.39 21.40
C ASP A 46 40.80 -13.30 22.65
N VAL A 47 41.27 -14.54 22.48
CA VAL A 47 41.31 -15.56 23.54
C VAL A 47 42.70 -16.19 23.64
N SER A 48 43.20 -16.36 24.87
CA SER A 48 44.51 -16.99 25.08
C SER A 48 44.53 -18.47 24.66
N GLU A 49 45.63 -18.92 24.06
CA GLU A 49 45.80 -20.32 23.62
C GLU A 49 45.65 -21.32 24.79
N LYS A 50 46.00 -20.92 26.01
CA LYS A 50 45.78 -21.73 27.22
C LYS A 50 44.29 -21.98 27.48
N THR A 51 43.47 -20.94 27.34
CA THR A 51 42.01 -21.04 27.50
C THR A 51 41.39 -21.88 26.39
N LEU A 52 41.90 -21.76 25.16
CA LEU A 52 41.41 -22.55 24.02
C LEU A 52 41.67 -24.04 24.18
N LYS A 53 42.88 -24.43 24.59
CA LYS A 53 43.21 -25.84 24.87
C LYS A 53 42.35 -26.44 25.97
N MET A 54 42.09 -25.67 27.03
CA MET A 54 41.25 -26.11 28.14
C MET A 54 39.80 -26.35 27.68
N ILE A 55 39.25 -25.53 26.78
CA ILE A 55 37.94 -25.80 26.17
C ILE A 55 37.99 -27.05 25.28
N GLU A 56 39.05 -27.22 24.49
CA GLU A 56 39.17 -28.37 23.57
C GLU A 56 39.29 -29.71 24.31
N GLU A 57 40.06 -29.76 25.41
CA GLU A 57 40.40 -30.99 26.13
C GLU A 57 39.49 -31.26 27.34
N GLU A 58 38.98 -30.22 28.01
CA GLU A 58 38.33 -30.35 29.31
C GLU A 58 36.85 -29.93 29.31
N TYR A 59 36.26 -29.54 28.17
CA TYR A 59 34.86 -29.06 28.13
C TYR A 59 33.87 -30.01 28.82
N ARG A 60 34.02 -31.32 28.59
CA ARG A 60 33.12 -32.35 29.17
C ARG A 60 33.37 -32.63 30.66
N ASN A 61 34.46 -32.13 31.24
CA ASN A 61 34.79 -32.34 32.65
C ASN A 61 34.02 -31.39 33.59
N HIS A 62 33.41 -30.33 33.03
CA HIS A 62 32.69 -29.31 33.78
C HIS A 62 31.26 -29.13 33.27
N THR A 63 30.38 -28.61 34.14
CA THR A 63 28.98 -28.35 33.78
C THR A 63 28.87 -27.10 32.90
N PRO A 64 27.79 -26.96 32.09
CA PRO A 64 27.57 -25.75 31.30
C PRO A 64 27.48 -24.47 32.16
N ILE A 65 26.89 -24.56 33.36
CA ILE A 65 26.80 -23.42 34.29
C ILE A 65 28.19 -23.01 34.80
N TRP A 66 29.07 -23.97 35.09
CA TRP A 66 30.45 -23.69 35.47
C TRP A 66 31.19 -22.92 34.38
N TRP A 67 31.06 -23.36 33.12
CA TRP A 67 31.63 -22.66 31.96
C TRP A 67 31.04 -21.26 31.74
N TYR A 68 29.73 -21.10 31.97
CA TYR A 68 29.04 -19.83 31.79
C TYR A 68 29.39 -18.81 32.88
N THR A 69 29.54 -19.26 34.13
CA THR A 69 29.82 -18.39 35.29
C THR A 69 31.31 -18.14 35.50
N GLY A 70 32.20 -18.90 34.86
CA GLY A 70 33.65 -18.73 34.99
C GLY A 70 34.21 -17.45 34.36
N PRO A 71 35.47 -17.08 34.68
CA PRO A 71 36.16 -15.87 34.21
C PRO A 71 36.52 -15.90 32.71
N TYR A 72 35.96 -16.82 31.93
CA TYR A 72 36.29 -17.04 30.52
C TYR A 72 35.43 -16.18 29.59
N PHE A 73 35.79 -16.14 28.30
CA PHE A 73 35.11 -15.34 27.30
C PHE A 73 33.68 -15.82 26.99
N ILE A 74 33.31 -17.06 27.36
CA ILE A 74 32.05 -17.72 27.02
C ILE A 74 30.83 -16.85 27.38
N TYR A 75 30.77 -16.32 28.61
CA TYR A 75 29.69 -15.42 29.03
C TYR A 75 29.57 -14.20 28.11
N SER A 76 30.69 -13.50 27.88
CA SER A 76 30.70 -12.27 27.10
C SER A 76 30.38 -12.49 25.63
N MET A 77 30.96 -13.53 25.03
CA MET A 77 30.78 -13.87 23.62
C MET A 77 29.35 -14.33 23.37
N LEU A 78 28.83 -15.23 24.21
CA LEU A 78 27.47 -15.75 24.06
C LEU A 78 26.43 -14.64 24.19
N ASN A 79 26.54 -13.82 25.23
CA ASN A 79 25.60 -12.73 25.46
C ASN A 79 25.72 -11.64 24.37
N ARG A 80 26.92 -11.40 23.82
CA ARG A 80 27.11 -10.53 22.66
C ARG A 80 26.41 -11.10 21.44
N GLY A 81 26.61 -12.39 21.15
CA GLY A 81 26.03 -13.07 20.00
C GLY A 81 24.50 -13.05 20.02
N LEU A 82 23.90 -13.45 21.14
CA LEU A 82 22.44 -13.44 21.31
C LEU A 82 21.83 -12.03 21.31
N ARG A 83 22.56 -11.01 21.80
CA ARG A 83 22.07 -9.63 21.83
C ARG A 83 22.14 -8.95 20.47
N LEU A 84 23.21 -9.17 19.72
CA LEU A 84 23.45 -8.54 18.41
C LEU A 84 22.95 -9.38 17.24
N MET A 85 22.44 -10.59 17.51
CA MET A 85 22.11 -11.58 16.48
C MET A 85 23.33 -11.86 15.59
N ASP A 86 24.49 -12.03 16.21
CA ASP A 86 25.74 -12.34 15.50
C ASP A 86 25.68 -13.80 15.04
N VAL A 87 25.46 -13.97 13.74
CA VAL A 87 25.24 -15.28 13.10
C VAL A 87 26.43 -16.21 13.29
N ASP A 88 27.66 -15.70 13.20
CA ASP A 88 28.87 -16.52 13.34
C ASP A 88 29.01 -17.05 14.77
N ILE A 89 28.81 -16.19 15.77
CA ILE A 89 28.85 -16.60 17.18
C ILE A 89 27.73 -17.60 17.49
N ILE A 90 26.51 -17.34 17.01
CA ILE A 90 25.36 -18.23 17.23
C ILE A 90 25.61 -19.61 16.60
N LEU A 91 26.16 -19.65 15.38
CA LEU A 91 26.57 -20.89 14.71
C LEU A 91 27.62 -21.66 15.52
N LYS A 92 28.64 -20.98 16.03
CA LYS A 92 29.75 -21.63 16.74
C LYS A 92 29.41 -22.00 18.19
N MET A 93 28.42 -21.34 18.81
CA MET A 93 28.03 -21.57 20.21
C MET A 93 26.65 -22.25 20.35
N GLY A 94 26.02 -22.68 19.27
CA GLY A 94 24.70 -23.33 19.28
C GLY A 94 24.61 -24.51 20.26
N PHE A 95 25.58 -25.41 20.21
CA PHE A 95 25.68 -26.55 21.13
C PHE A 95 25.71 -26.11 22.62
N PHE A 96 26.45 -25.04 22.93
CA PHE A 96 26.58 -24.52 24.29
C PHE A 96 25.27 -23.88 24.78
N ILE A 97 24.55 -23.14 23.91
CA ILE A 97 23.23 -22.59 24.23
C ILE A 97 22.27 -23.72 24.64
N ARG A 98 22.24 -24.79 23.86
CA ARG A 98 21.39 -25.96 24.13
C ARG A 98 21.75 -26.63 25.45
N HIS A 99 23.04 -26.93 25.68
CA HIS A 99 23.51 -27.58 26.91
C HIS A 99 23.17 -26.74 28.14
N LEU A 100 23.42 -25.43 28.07
CA LEU A 100 23.12 -24.53 29.18
C LEU A 100 21.62 -24.43 29.45
N HIS A 101 20.79 -24.33 28.40
CA HIS A 101 19.33 -24.29 28.54
C HIS A 101 18.77 -25.58 29.16
N GLN A 102 19.16 -26.75 28.64
CA GLN A 102 18.71 -28.05 29.13
C GLN A 102 19.12 -28.25 30.59
N TYR A 103 20.38 -27.95 30.91
CA TYR A 103 20.90 -28.10 32.27
C TYR A 103 20.20 -27.18 33.28
N ILE A 104 19.91 -25.93 32.93
CA ILE A 104 19.09 -25.03 33.75
C ILE A 104 17.67 -25.59 33.93
N THR A 105 17.07 -26.16 32.89
CA THR A 105 15.71 -26.70 32.93
C THR A 105 15.60 -27.95 33.79
N ASP A 106 16.60 -28.82 33.77
CA ASP A 106 16.67 -30.02 34.59
C ASP A 106 16.86 -29.65 36.06
N LEU A 107 17.84 -28.79 36.36
CA LEU A 107 18.08 -28.31 37.73
C LEU A 107 16.89 -27.50 38.29
N HIS A 108 16.20 -26.73 37.46
CA HIS A 108 14.98 -26.03 37.87
C HIS A 108 13.92 -27.01 38.40
N ARG A 109 13.71 -28.13 37.70
CA ARG A 109 12.75 -29.18 38.11
C ARG A 109 13.22 -29.90 39.38
N GLU A 110 14.52 -30.15 39.51
CA GLU A 110 15.10 -30.74 40.72
C GLU A 110 14.98 -29.82 41.94
N GLN A 111 15.35 -28.53 41.82
CA GLN A 111 15.27 -27.57 42.90
C GLN A 111 13.81 -27.32 43.35
N GLN A 112 12.84 -27.36 42.42
CA GLN A 112 11.41 -27.26 42.75
C GLN A 112 10.82 -28.49 43.45
N SER A 113 11.34 -29.69 43.17
CA SER A 113 10.85 -30.94 43.75
C SER A 113 11.57 -31.32 45.05
N SER A 114 12.79 -30.82 45.24
CA SER A 114 13.55 -30.96 46.48
C SER A 114 12.92 -30.15 47.63
N LYS A 115 13.04 -30.62 48.88
CA LYS A 115 12.62 -29.88 50.09
C LYS A 115 13.48 -28.62 50.36
N VAL A 116 14.32 -28.18 49.43
CA VAL A 116 15.14 -26.97 49.55
C VAL A 116 14.22 -25.77 49.25
N ALA A 117 13.84 -25.06 50.30
CA ALA A 117 12.83 -24.01 50.27
C ALA A 117 13.29 -22.76 49.50
N ILE A 118 13.11 -22.74 48.18
CA ILE A 118 13.01 -21.46 47.46
C ILE A 118 11.72 -20.78 47.94
N PRO A 119 11.77 -19.55 48.47
CA PRO A 119 10.57 -18.86 48.93
C PRO A 119 9.55 -18.70 47.81
N SER A 120 8.25 -18.80 48.15
CA SER A 120 7.14 -18.62 47.20
C SER A 120 7.22 -17.30 46.43
N GLN A 121 7.76 -16.26 47.06
CA GLN A 121 8.07 -14.98 46.43
C GLN A 121 9.44 -14.48 46.88
N PHE A 122 10.25 -14.01 45.95
CA PHE A 122 11.56 -13.44 46.24
C PHE A 122 11.97 -12.36 45.23
N GLN A 123 12.97 -11.56 45.60
CA GLN A 123 13.53 -10.52 44.73
C GLN A 123 14.93 -10.88 44.26
N VAL A 124 15.22 -10.53 43.02
CA VAL A 124 16.57 -10.54 42.43
C VAL A 124 16.86 -9.21 41.77
N PHE A 125 18.14 -8.90 41.65
CA PHE A 125 18.66 -7.61 41.22
C PHE A 125 19.63 -7.80 40.07
N ARG A 126 19.64 -6.84 39.15
CA ARG A 126 20.64 -6.78 38.07
C ARG A 126 20.99 -5.33 37.77
N GLY A 127 22.27 -4.99 37.80
CA GLY A 127 22.76 -3.70 37.32
C GLY A 127 23.24 -3.79 35.89
N GLN A 128 22.90 -2.81 35.05
CA GLN A 128 23.46 -2.69 33.70
C GLN A 128 23.37 -1.25 33.16
N GLY A 129 24.28 -0.90 32.26
CA GLY A 129 24.21 0.32 31.49
C GLY A 129 23.33 0.15 30.25
N LEU A 130 22.47 1.13 29.95
CA LEU A 130 21.72 1.23 28.70
C LEU A 130 22.10 2.51 27.97
N SER A 131 22.09 2.51 26.63
CA SER A 131 22.24 3.77 25.89
C SER A 131 21.04 4.68 26.17
N VAL A 132 21.26 6.00 26.07
CA VAL A 132 20.20 6.99 26.31
C VAL A 132 18.98 6.75 25.42
N GLU A 133 19.19 6.38 24.15
CA GLU A 133 18.11 6.10 23.21
C GLU A 133 17.27 4.87 23.62
N VAL A 134 17.93 3.77 24.00
CA VAL A 134 17.25 2.54 24.43
C VAL A 134 16.48 2.79 25.72
N PHE A 135 17.03 3.59 26.63
CA PHE A 135 16.37 3.95 27.88
C PHE A 135 15.12 4.82 27.66
N GLU A 136 15.16 5.79 26.75
CA GLU A 136 13.98 6.60 26.42
C GLU A 136 12.87 5.78 25.74
N LYS A 137 13.23 4.74 24.97
CA LYS A 137 12.26 3.75 24.48
C LYS A 137 11.65 2.95 25.64
N MET A 138 12.46 2.49 26.59
CA MET A 138 12.00 1.75 27.78
C MET A 138 11.06 2.58 28.68
N LYS A 139 11.30 3.89 28.84
CA LYS A 139 10.36 4.75 29.60
C LYS A 139 8.94 4.74 29.03
N LYS A 140 8.81 4.59 27.71
CA LYS A 140 7.50 4.55 27.03
C LYS A 140 6.76 3.23 27.23
N THR A 141 7.43 2.17 27.71
CA THR A 141 6.84 0.84 27.91
C THR A 141 6.33 0.60 29.35
N LYS A 142 6.10 1.65 30.13
CA LYS A 142 5.55 1.54 31.50
C LYS A 142 4.22 0.75 31.52
N GLY A 143 4.19 -0.35 32.27
CA GLY A 143 3.08 -1.30 32.33
C GLY A 143 3.02 -2.32 31.18
N GLY A 144 4.00 -2.32 30.27
CA GLY A 144 4.17 -3.30 29.19
C GLY A 144 5.09 -4.45 29.57
N LEU A 145 5.41 -5.30 28.58
CA LEU A 145 6.35 -6.42 28.75
C LEU A 145 7.77 -6.01 28.31
N MET A 146 8.77 -6.60 28.95
CA MET A 146 10.19 -6.45 28.68
C MET A 146 10.82 -7.84 28.60
N LEU A 147 11.66 -8.06 27.59
CA LEU A 147 12.32 -9.32 27.33
C LEU A 147 13.82 -9.26 27.59
N PHE A 148 14.37 -10.36 28.08
CA PHE A 148 15.79 -10.64 28.05
C PHE A 148 16.04 -11.86 27.13
N ASN A 149 16.65 -11.61 25.97
CA ASN A 149 16.96 -12.64 24.97
C ASN A 149 18.15 -13.53 25.38
N ASN A 150 19.01 -13.00 26.25
CA ASN A 150 20.19 -13.69 26.75
C ASN A 150 19.88 -14.51 28.00
N PHE A 151 20.82 -15.39 28.38
CA PHE A 151 20.81 -16.00 29.71
C PHE A 151 20.99 -14.87 30.75
N LEU A 152 20.04 -14.78 31.68
CA LEU A 152 19.92 -13.64 32.57
C LEU A 152 20.47 -14.01 33.94
N SER A 153 21.73 -13.65 34.17
CA SER A 153 22.36 -13.69 35.49
C SER A 153 21.85 -12.55 36.36
N THR A 154 21.42 -12.88 37.59
CA THR A 154 20.90 -11.93 38.57
C THR A 154 21.40 -12.27 39.97
N SER A 155 21.46 -11.28 40.84
CA SER A 155 21.93 -11.42 42.21
C SER A 155 20.79 -11.26 43.21
N ARG A 156 20.79 -12.04 44.29
CA ARG A 156 19.93 -11.78 45.46
C ARG A 156 20.39 -10.58 46.29
N ASN A 157 21.62 -10.10 46.05
CA ASN A 157 22.21 -8.96 46.74
C ASN A 157 22.08 -7.67 45.92
N ARG A 158 21.16 -6.80 46.35
CA ARG A 158 20.94 -5.48 45.73
C ARG A 158 22.21 -4.64 45.65
N LYS A 159 23.08 -4.70 46.68
CA LYS A 159 24.26 -3.83 46.78
C LYS A 159 25.28 -4.14 45.69
N ILE A 160 25.50 -5.42 45.38
CA ILE A 160 26.43 -5.85 44.33
C ILE A 160 25.92 -5.36 42.97
N SER A 161 24.65 -5.63 42.65
CA SER A 161 24.03 -5.15 41.41
C SER A 161 24.07 -3.63 41.25
N PHE A 162 23.84 -2.90 42.34
CA PHE A 162 23.82 -1.45 42.32
C PHE A 162 25.22 -0.83 42.21
N GLU A 163 26.13 -1.10 43.15
CA GLU A 163 27.43 -0.44 43.23
C GLU A 163 28.38 -0.89 42.09
N THR A 164 28.43 -2.20 41.82
CA THR A 164 29.40 -2.77 40.88
C THR A 164 29.02 -2.52 39.42
N TYR A 165 27.71 -2.57 39.09
CA TYR A 165 27.26 -2.59 37.69
C TYR A 165 26.40 -1.38 37.31
N ALA A 166 25.35 -1.05 38.07
CA ALA A 166 24.47 0.07 37.72
C ALA A 166 25.17 1.42 37.90
N ARG A 167 25.84 1.62 39.03
CA ARG A 167 26.52 2.88 39.38
C ARG A 167 27.76 3.14 38.52
N SER A 168 28.59 2.12 38.30
CA SER A 168 29.80 2.23 37.49
C SER A 168 29.51 2.66 36.04
N THR A 169 28.41 2.19 35.45
CA THR A 169 28.02 2.52 34.07
C THR A 169 27.36 3.90 33.93
N ALA A 170 26.85 4.48 35.01
CA ALA A 170 26.23 5.82 34.99
C ALA A 170 27.24 6.96 34.77
N PHE A 171 28.53 6.70 34.93
CA PHE A 171 29.61 7.67 34.68
C PHE A 171 30.01 7.80 33.20
N ASN A 172 29.57 6.88 32.34
CA ASN A 172 29.82 6.97 30.89
C ASN A 172 28.77 7.87 30.24
N THR A 173 29.20 8.96 29.57
CA THR A 173 28.34 10.01 28.97
C THR A 173 27.31 9.49 27.98
N ASN A 174 27.50 8.31 27.38
CA ASN A 174 26.59 7.75 26.38
C ASN A 174 25.60 6.72 26.96
N SER A 175 25.68 6.40 28.26
CA SER A 175 24.83 5.42 28.92
C SER A 175 24.19 5.91 30.21
N VAL A 176 23.05 5.32 30.54
CA VAL A 176 22.30 5.48 31.77
C VAL A 176 22.48 4.21 32.59
N GLY A 177 22.80 4.35 33.88
CA GLY A 177 22.93 3.21 34.79
C GLY A 177 21.56 2.77 35.30
N ILE A 178 21.23 1.49 35.11
CA ILE A 178 19.94 0.93 35.48
C ILE A 178 20.11 -0.17 36.53
N LEU A 179 19.35 -0.09 37.61
CA LEU A 179 19.13 -1.17 38.55
C LEU A 179 17.76 -1.80 38.29
N PHE A 180 17.76 -3.01 37.76
CA PHE A 180 16.56 -3.83 37.66
C PHE A 180 16.29 -4.49 39.01
N VAL A 181 15.06 -4.34 39.50
CA VAL A 181 14.55 -5.00 40.70
C VAL A 181 13.43 -5.93 40.23
N MET A 182 13.68 -7.23 40.24
CA MET A 182 12.79 -8.24 39.66
C MET A 182 12.12 -9.04 40.77
N ASN A 183 10.80 -9.00 40.82
CA ASN A 183 9.95 -9.78 41.70
C ASN A 183 9.63 -11.12 41.04
N ILE A 184 10.00 -12.21 41.69
CA ILE A 184 9.77 -13.58 41.22
C ILE A 184 8.72 -14.22 42.10
N ASP A 185 7.66 -14.74 41.48
CA ASP A 185 6.64 -15.54 42.13
C ASP A 185 6.71 -16.97 41.56
N THR A 186 7.06 -17.93 42.40
CA THR A 186 7.30 -19.31 41.96
C THR A 186 6.04 -20.04 41.54
N ALA A 187 4.85 -19.58 41.96
CA ALA A 187 3.57 -20.15 41.52
C ALA A 187 3.24 -19.76 40.08
N ILE A 188 3.78 -18.64 39.60
CA ILE A 188 3.71 -18.22 38.20
C ILE A 188 4.67 -19.07 37.37
N CYS A 189 5.82 -19.47 37.93
CA CYS A 189 6.85 -20.29 37.26
C CYS A 189 6.43 -21.72 36.94
N THR A 190 5.53 -22.34 37.71
CA THR A 190 4.98 -23.66 37.38
C THR A 190 3.97 -23.60 36.22
N ALA A 191 3.39 -22.42 35.98
CA ALA A 191 2.49 -22.13 34.86
C ALA A 191 3.23 -21.55 33.63
N SER A 192 4.32 -20.81 33.83
CA SER A 192 5.11 -20.13 32.80
C SER A 192 6.39 -20.91 32.47
N SER A 193 6.66 -21.26 31.23
CA SER A 193 7.81 -22.08 30.81
C SER A 193 9.19 -21.41 30.91
N THR A 194 9.46 -20.61 31.96
CA THR A 194 10.71 -19.84 32.13
C THR A 194 11.55 -20.46 33.26
N PRO A 195 12.46 -21.40 32.92
CA PRO A 195 13.27 -22.08 33.92
C PRO A 195 14.36 -21.15 34.45
N PHE A 196 14.61 -21.23 35.75
CA PHE A 196 15.67 -20.54 36.46
C PHE A 196 16.28 -21.45 37.53
N VAL A 197 17.51 -21.20 37.92
CA VAL A 197 18.22 -22.02 38.89
C VAL A 197 19.02 -21.14 39.85
N ASN A 198 19.06 -21.51 41.13
CA ASN A 198 20.01 -20.94 42.07
C ASN A 198 21.36 -21.64 41.86
N VAL A 199 22.38 -20.89 41.43
CA VAL A 199 23.69 -21.45 41.05
C VAL A 199 24.75 -21.31 42.14
N LYS A 200 24.37 -20.91 43.36
CA LYS A 200 25.29 -20.66 44.48
C LYS A 200 26.29 -21.80 44.72
N ASP A 201 25.82 -23.04 44.64
CA ASP A 201 26.60 -24.24 44.97
C ASP A 201 27.07 -25.04 43.72
N ILE A 202 26.90 -24.47 42.52
CA ILE A 202 27.13 -25.16 41.23
C ILE A 202 27.93 -24.29 40.24
N GLY A 203 28.01 -22.97 40.47
CA GLY A 203 28.76 -22.02 39.65
C GLY A 203 30.28 -22.07 39.89
N PHE A 204 31.05 -21.45 39.01
CA PHE A 204 32.52 -21.43 39.09
C PHE A 204 33.06 -20.83 40.40
N TYR A 205 32.37 -19.82 40.95
CA TYR A 205 32.81 -19.07 42.13
C TYR A 205 32.27 -19.63 43.46
N ASP A 206 31.90 -20.92 43.52
CA ASP A 206 31.36 -21.67 44.68
C ASP A 206 31.21 -20.85 45.99
N ASP A 207 29.95 -20.63 46.39
CA ASP A 207 29.54 -20.04 47.67
C ASP A 207 29.83 -18.53 47.86
N GLN A 208 30.32 -17.81 46.83
CA GLN A 208 30.61 -16.37 46.94
C GLN A 208 29.40 -15.43 46.78
N GLU A 209 28.38 -15.82 46.00
CA GLU A 209 27.19 -15.01 45.75
C GLU A 209 25.97 -15.90 45.50
N GLU A 210 24.82 -15.52 46.05
CA GLU A 210 23.54 -16.18 45.74
C GLU A 210 23.02 -15.64 44.39
N GLU A 211 23.55 -16.21 43.31
CA GLU A 211 23.18 -15.91 41.93
C GLU A 211 21.97 -16.75 41.48
N ILE A 212 20.99 -16.08 40.88
CA ILE A 212 19.86 -16.72 40.20
C ILE A 212 20.06 -16.54 38.71
N LEU A 213 20.22 -17.66 38.01
CA LEU A 213 20.42 -17.70 36.57
C LEU A 213 19.12 -18.11 35.88
N PHE A 214 18.57 -17.23 35.06
CA PHE A 214 17.43 -17.56 34.20
C PHE A 214 17.91 -18.00 32.82
N SER A 215 17.18 -18.93 32.24
CA SER A 215 17.33 -19.31 30.84
C SER A 215 17.09 -18.13 29.87
N THR A 216 17.50 -18.28 28.61
CA THR A 216 17.11 -17.40 27.51
C THR A 216 15.59 -17.22 27.42
N HIS A 217 15.19 -16.06 26.91
CA HIS A 217 13.79 -15.65 26.73
C HIS A 217 13.02 -15.56 28.06
N THR A 218 13.51 -14.71 28.96
CA THR A 218 12.84 -14.43 30.25
C THR A 218 12.04 -13.14 30.13
N ILE A 219 10.76 -13.21 30.50
CA ILE A 219 9.78 -12.14 30.31
C ILE A 219 9.43 -11.49 31.64
N PHE A 220 9.50 -10.16 31.67
CA PHE A 220 9.06 -9.37 32.81
C PHE A 220 8.04 -8.30 32.41
N ARG A 221 7.10 -8.02 33.30
CA ARG A 221 6.24 -6.84 33.23
C ARG A 221 6.93 -5.66 33.88
N VAL A 222 6.92 -4.51 33.20
CA VAL A 222 7.50 -3.26 33.72
C VAL A 222 6.49 -2.57 34.64
N ASP A 223 6.72 -2.62 35.94
CA ASP A 223 5.79 -2.03 36.92
C ASP A 223 6.03 -0.54 37.09
N ARG A 224 7.26 -0.17 37.44
CA ARG A 224 7.64 1.20 37.82
C ARG A 224 9.04 1.50 37.30
N ILE A 225 9.23 2.74 36.84
CA ILE A 225 10.55 3.27 36.48
C ILE A 225 10.73 4.53 37.30
N GLU A 226 11.74 4.54 38.16
CA GLU A 226 11.98 5.58 39.15
C GLU A 226 13.43 6.05 39.05
N ARG A 227 13.68 7.34 39.25
CA ARG A 227 15.04 7.86 39.29
C ARG A 227 15.63 7.57 40.67
N ILE A 228 16.89 7.14 40.70
CA ILE A 228 17.63 6.97 41.95
C ILE A 228 18.39 8.27 42.21
N GLU A 229 18.19 8.87 43.38
CA GLU A 229 18.97 10.02 43.83
C GLU A 229 20.37 9.57 44.24
N ASP A 230 21.39 9.99 43.48
CA ASP A 230 22.80 9.79 43.82
C ASP A 230 23.52 11.15 43.84
N LYS A 231 24.46 11.30 44.77
CA LYS A 231 25.19 12.57 44.98
C LYS A 231 26.14 12.93 43.84
N HIS A 232 26.48 11.98 42.96
CA HIS A 232 27.51 12.12 41.95
C HIS A 232 27.01 11.99 40.50
N THR A 233 25.76 11.55 40.29
CA THR A 233 25.18 11.41 38.94
C THR A 233 23.66 11.51 38.96
N ASP A 234 23.08 12.14 37.94
CA ASP A 234 21.63 12.19 37.69
C ASP A 234 21.13 11.07 36.77
N ARG A 235 22.01 10.16 36.36
CA ARG A 235 21.78 9.17 35.29
C ARG A 235 21.55 7.77 35.83
N LEU A 236 21.02 7.67 37.05
CA LEU A 236 20.69 6.41 37.71
C LEU A 236 19.19 6.20 37.86
N TRP A 237 18.74 5.00 37.50
CA TRP A 237 17.33 4.65 37.51
C TRP A 237 17.10 3.24 38.06
N GLN A 238 15.98 3.07 38.75
CA GLN A 238 15.46 1.80 39.19
C GLN A 238 14.29 1.39 38.30
N VAL A 239 14.30 0.15 37.83
CA VAL A 239 13.21 -0.43 37.04
C VAL A 239 12.68 -1.64 37.81
N ASN A 240 11.45 -1.50 38.32
CA ASN A 240 10.76 -2.58 39.02
C ASN A 240 10.04 -3.46 37.99
N LEU A 241 10.33 -4.75 38.07
CA LEU A 241 9.89 -5.78 37.14
C LEU A 241 9.19 -6.90 37.92
N THR A 242 8.15 -7.49 37.32
CA THR A 242 7.51 -8.70 37.86
C THR A 242 7.52 -9.79 36.79
N LEU A 243 7.91 -11.01 37.14
CA LEU A 243 7.97 -12.13 36.19
C LEU A 243 6.57 -12.37 35.59
N ALA A 244 6.48 -12.47 34.27
CA ALA A 244 5.20 -12.67 33.56
C ALA A 244 4.98 -14.16 33.22
N SER A 245 3.71 -14.60 33.13
CA SER A 245 3.39 -15.96 32.68
C SER A 245 3.21 -16.10 31.17
N ASN A 246 3.54 -17.29 30.64
CA ASN A 246 3.36 -17.66 29.23
C ASN A 246 1.94 -18.19 28.92
N GLN A 247 1.02 -18.19 29.88
CA GLN A 247 -0.35 -18.73 29.74
C GLN A 247 -1.40 -17.68 29.40
N ASP A 248 -1.00 -16.58 28.76
CA ASP A 248 -1.95 -15.60 28.25
C ASP A 248 -2.63 -16.18 26.99
N ASP A 249 -3.94 -16.40 27.04
CA ASP A 249 -4.74 -17.02 25.96
C ASP A 249 -4.58 -16.28 24.62
N ASP A 250 -4.28 -14.98 24.65
CA ASP A 250 -4.10 -14.17 23.44
C ASP A 250 -2.65 -14.20 22.93
N PHE A 251 -1.66 -14.37 23.82
CA PHE A 251 -0.25 -14.66 23.45
C PHE A 251 -0.12 -16.02 22.77
N ASN A 252 -0.86 -17.03 23.26
CA ASN A 252 -0.84 -18.37 22.69
C ASN A 252 -1.52 -18.43 21.31
N LYS A 253 -2.64 -17.72 21.09
CA LYS A 253 -3.27 -17.63 19.77
C LYS A 253 -2.40 -16.93 18.74
N LEU A 254 -1.71 -15.85 19.13
CA LEU A 254 -0.87 -15.08 18.22
C LEU A 254 0.48 -15.79 17.96
N THR A 255 1.06 -16.46 18.96
CA THR A 255 2.23 -17.32 18.77
C THR A 255 1.88 -18.54 17.92
N ALA A 256 0.70 -19.14 18.10
CA ALA A 256 0.19 -20.20 17.23
C ALA A 256 0.01 -19.70 15.78
N HIS A 257 -0.57 -18.52 15.58
CA HIS A 257 -0.69 -17.91 14.26
C HIS A 257 0.66 -17.59 13.61
N LEU A 258 1.65 -17.09 14.36
CA LEU A 258 3.01 -16.87 13.84
C LEU A 258 3.75 -18.17 13.55
N ARG A 259 3.50 -19.24 14.33
CA ARG A 259 3.99 -20.59 14.02
C ARG A 259 3.35 -21.12 12.74
N GLU A 260 2.09 -20.81 12.49
CA GLU A 260 1.42 -21.11 11.22
C GLU A 260 1.97 -20.26 10.06
N GLU A 261 2.21 -18.96 10.27
CA GLU A 261 2.76 -18.02 9.27
C GLU A 261 4.20 -18.39 8.85
N LEU A 262 5.01 -18.90 9.78
CA LEU A 262 6.37 -19.35 9.49
C LEU A 262 6.45 -20.73 8.83
N HIS A 263 5.32 -21.42 8.57
CA HIS A 263 5.25 -22.78 8.00
C HIS A 263 6.38 -23.67 8.54
N VAL A 264 6.33 -24.03 9.83
CA VAL A 264 7.46 -24.68 10.52
C VAL A 264 7.61 -26.15 10.08
N ALA A 265 8.16 -26.34 8.88
CA ALA A 265 8.77 -27.58 8.42
C ALA A 265 10.18 -27.22 7.95
N GLY A 266 11.19 -27.74 8.65
CA GLY A 266 12.60 -27.47 8.38
C GLY A 266 13.46 -27.56 9.63
N THR A 267 14.78 -27.65 9.44
CA THR A 267 15.78 -27.70 10.53
C THR A 267 15.80 -26.39 11.35
N GLY A 268 16.34 -26.41 12.57
CA GLY A 268 16.46 -25.20 13.38
C GLY A 268 17.20 -24.03 12.68
N TRP A 269 18.09 -24.36 11.75
CA TRP A 269 18.82 -23.38 10.94
C TRP A 269 17.94 -22.65 9.91
N SER A 270 17.00 -23.32 9.25
CA SER A 270 16.11 -22.70 8.27
C SER A 270 15.11 -21.74 8.90
N ARG A 271 14.62 -22.14 10.08
CA ARG A 271 13.78 -21.30 10.93
C ARG A 271 14.53 -20.04 11.34
N LEU A 272 15.80 -20.16 11.72
CA LEU A 272 16.65 -19.01 12.05
C LEU A 272 16.78 -18.04 10.87
N GLY A 273 17.07 -18.54 9.66
CA GLY A 273 17.12 -17.71 8.45
C GLY A 273 15.82 -16.96 8.19
N SER A 274 14.68 -17.64 8.26
CA SER A 274 13.36 -17.04 8.09
C SER A 274 13.05 -15.97 9.14
N ILE A 275 13.42 -16.21 10.40
CA ILE A 275 13.25 -15.25 11.50
C ILE A 275 14.12 -14.00 11.27
N LEU A 276 15.37 -14.16 10.80
CA LEU A 276 16.26 -13.02 10.49
C LEU A 276 15.67 -12.13 9.39
N ILE A 277 15.07 -12.70 8.35
CA ILE A 277 14.36 -11.93 7.31
C ILE A 277 13.21 -11.12 7.94
N LYS A 278 12.40 -11.75 8.78
CA LYS A 278 11.25 -11.09 9.45
C LYS A 278 11.69 -10.00 10.43
N LEU A 279 12.85 -10.15 11.06
CA LEU A 279 13.48 -9.14 11.91
C LEU A 279 14.08 -7.97 11.11
N GLY A 280 14.02 -7.99 9.78
CA GLY A 280 14.56 -6.93 8.92
C GLY A 280 16.09 -6.99 8.79
N GLU A 281 16.68 -8.17 8.99
CA GLU A 281 18.12 -8.41 8.93
C GLU A 281 18.50 -9.35 7.75
N PRO A 282 18.13 -9.00 6.50
CA PRO A 282 18.29 -9.91 5.37
C PRO A 282 19.75 -10.19 5.02
N ALA A 283 20.68 -9.28 5.30
CA ALA A 283 22.12 -9.51 5.10
C ALA A 283 22.66 -10.60 6.05
N LYS A 284 22.14 -10.67 7.27
CA LYS A 284 22.49 -11.73 8.23
C LYS A 284 21.88 -13.06 7.82
N ALA A 285 20.65 -13.04 7.30
CA ALA A 285 20.01 -14.23 6.74
C ALA A 285 20.77 -14.76 5.51
N GLU A 286 21.20 -13.87 4.61
CA GLU A 286 22.04 -14.23 3.45
C GLU A 286 23.35 -14.90 3.89
N HIS A 287 24.07 -14.27 4.82
CA HIS A 287 25.32 -14.79 5.36
C HIS A 287 25.13 -16.18 6.00
N LEU A 288 24.08 -16.35 6.82
CA LEU A 288 23.72 -17.63 7.40
C LEU A 288 23.51 -18.71 6.33
N CYS A 289 22.64 -18.45 5.34
CA CYS A 289 22.31 -19.45 4.33
C CYS A 289 23.50 -19.77 3.40
N GLN A 290 24.40 -18.81 3.13
CA GLN A 290 25.64 -19.07 2.39
C GLN A 290 26.58 -19.98 3.17
N LEU A 291 26.81 -19.72 4.46
CA LEU A 291 27.63 -20.58 5.31
C LEU A 291 27.05 -21.99 5.43
N LEU A 292 25.73 -22.12 5.55
CA LEU A 292 25.06 -23.42 5.59
C LEU A 292 25.19 -24.14 4.24
N LEU A 293 25.08 -23.44 3.12
CA LEU A 293 25.26 -24.03 1.79
C LEU A 293 26.68 -24.55 1.58
N GLU A 294 27.70 -23.86 2.08
CA GLU A 294 29.09 -24.31 2.04
C GLU A 294 29.33 -25.56 2.90
N LYS A 295 28.64 -25.65 4.05
CA LYS A 295 28.73 -26.78 4.98
C LYS A 295 27.82 -27.96 4.61
N ALA A 296 26.86 -27.76 3.71
CA ALA A 296 25.84 -28.75 3.38
C ALA A 296 26.45 -29.99 2.73
N SER A 297 26.33 -31.13 3.43
CA SER A 297 26.82 -32.42 2.93
C SER A 297 25.77 -33.17 2.10
N SER A 298 24.48 -33.01 2.40
CA SER A 298 23.40 -33.68 1.69
C SER A 298 22.83 -32.82 0.55
N ASP A 299 22.31 -33.46 -0.48
CA ASP A 299 21.62 -32.76 -1.57
C ASP A 299 20.33 -32.09 -1.09
N GLU A 300 19.69 -32.63 -0.04
CA GLU A 300 18.50 -32.04 0.59
C GLU A 300 18.84 -30.71 1.28
N ASP A 301 19.91 -30.67 2.09
CA ASP A 301 20.37 -29.46 2.75
C ASP A 301 20.79 -28.40 1.73
N LYS A 302 21.45 -28.80 0.65
CA LYS A 302 21.81 -27.90 -0.45
C LYS A 302 20.58 -27.33 -1.13
N ALA A 303 19.57 -28.15 -1.43
CA ALA A 303 18.33 -27.70 -2.05
C ALA A 303 17.60 -26.70 -1.14
N GLN A 304 17.52 -27.00 0.15
CA GLN A 304 16.89 -26.16 1.15
C GLN A 304 17.61 -24.81 1.32
N CYS A 305 18.95 -24.81 1.40
CA CYS A 305 19.73 -23.56 1.46
C CYS A 305 19.54 -22.71 0.20
N ASN A 306 19.43 -23.32 -0.99
CA ASN A 306 19.12 -22.59 -2.21
C ASN A 306 17.70 -22.01 -2.20
N ASP A 307 16.69 -22.72 -1.69
CA ASP A 307 15.32 -22.21 -1.55
C ASP A 307 15.26 -21.02 -0.57
N GLU A 308 15.97 -21.10 0.56
CA GLU A 308 16.10 -20.02 1.53
C GLU A 308 16.82 -18.80 0.95
N LEU A 309 17.94 -19.00 0.24
CA LEU A 309 18.63 -17.90 -0.47
C LEU A 309 17.72 -17.24 -1.50
N GLY A 310 16.92 -18.03 -2.23
CA GLY A 310 15.89 -17.51 -3.11
C GLY A 310 14.92 -16.57 -2.36
N THR A 311 14.50 -16.98 -1.17
CA THR A 311 13.59 -16.20 -0.31
C THR A 311 14.25 -14.93 0.24
N VAL A 312 15.52 -14.99 0.62
CA VAL A 312 16.31 -13.83 1.06
C VAL A 312 16.43 -12.81 -0.09
N TYR A 313 16.87 -13.23 -1.28
CA TYR A 313 17.02 -12.32 -2.42
C TYR A 313 15.68 -11.77 -2.91
N LYS A 314 14.59 -12.54 -2.79
CA LYS A 314 13.22 -12.03 -3.01
C LYS A 314 12.92 -10.87 -2.07
N TYR A 315 13.23 -11.01 -0.78
CA TYR A 315 13.01 -9.95 0.21
C TYR A 315 13.91 -8.71 -0.03
N ILE A 316 15.16 -8.92 -0.45
CA ILE A 316 16.09 -7.84 -0.81
C ILE A 316 15.62 -7.09 -2.08
N GLY A 317 14.83 -7.74 -2.95
CA GLY A 317 14.34 -7.19 -4.21
C GLY A 317 15.19 -7.57 -5.43
N GLU A 318 16.15 -8.49 -5.27
CA GLU A 318 16.98 -9.00 -6.36
C GLU A 318 16.33 -10.21 -7.05
N TYR A 319 15.20 -9.97 -7.72
CA TYR A 319 14.32 -11.02 -8.24
C TYR A 319 14.99 -12.01 -9.20
N LEU A 320 15.91 -11.55 -10.06
CA LEU A 320 16.62 -12.44 -10.97
C LEU A 320 17.56 -13.39 -10.22
N LYS A 321 18.28 -12.91 -9.19
CA LYS A 321 19.10 -13.80 -8.36
C LYS A 321 18.23 -14.77 -7.60
N ALA A 322 17.13 -14.31 -7.02
CA ALA A 322 16.16 -15.16 -6.34
C ALA A 322 15.67 -16.31 -7.24
N ILE A 323 15.29 -16.03 -8.49
CA ILE A 323 14.91 -17.05 -9.47
C ILE A 323 16.04 -18.05 -9.70
N THR A 324 17.28 -17.60 -9.88
CA THR A 324 18.40 -18.54 -10.11
C THR A 324 18.62 -19.50 -8.94
N PHE A 325 18.45 -19.04 -7.70
CA PHE A 325 18.56 -19.90 -6.52
C PHE A 325 17.38 -20.87 -6.41
N TYR A 326 16.15 -20.43 -6.68
CA TYR A 326 15.00 -21.34 -6.76
C TYR A 326 15.14 -22.38 -7.90
N GLU A 327 15.68 -22.01 -9.06
CA GLU A 327 15.95 -22.94 -10.17
C GLU A 327 16.98 -24.01 -9.77
N ARG A 328 18.04 -23.62 -9.05
CA ARG A 328 19.01 -24.57 -8.49
C ARG A 328 18.35 -25.53 -7.50
N ALA A 329 17.51 -25.03 -6.59
CA ALA A 329 16.76 -25.86 -5.65
C ALA A 329 15.84 -26.86 -6.39
N ILE A 330 15.11 -26.39 -7.41
CA ILE A 330 14.24 -27.20 -8.27
C ILE A 330 15.02 -28.34 -8.96
N ASP A 331 16.19 -28.03 -9.50
CA ASP A 331 17.02 -29.02 -10.21
C ASP A 331 17.53 -30.12 -9.27
N ILE A 332 17.79 -29.78 -8.00
CA ILE A 332 18.16 -30.75 -6.99
C ILE A 332 16.93 -31.57 -6.55
N TYR A 333 15.82 -30.91 -6.19
CA TYR A 333 14.58 -31.60 -5.75
C TYR A 333 14.02 -32.57 -6.80
N LYS A 334 14.19 -32.28 -8.10
CA LYS A 334 13.81 -33.19 -9.20
C LYS A 334 14.66 -34.46 -9.27
N LYS A 335 15.93 -34.39 -8.85
CA LYS A 335 16.90 -35.50 -8.93
C LYS A 335 16.88 -36.40 -7.69
N MET A 336 16.25 -35.96 -6.60
CA MET A 336 16.09 -36.74 -5.38
C MET A 336 15.19 -37.97 -5.59
N SER A 337 15.43 -39.04 -4.82
CA SER A 337 14.63 -40.27 -4.85
C SER A 337 14.18 -40.65 -3.42
N PRO A 338 12.88 -40.51 -3.08
CA PRO A 338 11.80 -40.00 -3.93
C PRO A 338 11.90 -38.46 -4.13
N PRO A 339 11.36 -37.91 -5.24
CA PRO A 339 11.33 -36.47 -5.45
C PRO A 339 10.53 -35.77 -4.34
N SER A 340 11.06 -34.69 -3.77
CA SER A 340 10.33 -33.89 -2.77
C SER A 340 9.26 -33.03 -3.48
N GLN A 341 8.10 -33.64 -3.75
CA GLN A 341 7.03 -33.05 -4.55
C GLN A 341 6.51 -31.74 -3.95
N LEU A 342 6.39 -31.66 -2.62
CA LEU A 342 5.89 -30.45 -1.94
C LEU A 342 6.90 -29.29 -1.97
N ASN A 343 8.19 -29.57 -1.74
CA ASN A 343 9.23 -28.54 -1.85
C ASN A 343 9.37 -28.05 -3.29
N LEU A 344 9.29 -28.97 -4.26
CA LEU A 344 9.27 -28.62 -5.68
C LEU A 344 8.11 -27.69 -6.03
N ALA A 345 6.90 -27.98 -5.52
CA ALA A 345 5.74 -27.11 -5.69
C ALA A 345 5.95 -25.73 -5.02
N SER A 346 6.54 -25.70 -3.82
CA SER A 346 6.87 -24.45 -3.12
C SER A 346 7.80 -23.56 -3.95
N CYS A 347 8.90 -24.09 -4.49
CA CYS A 347 9.81 -23.34 -5.35
C CYS A 347 9.11 -22.79 -6.61
N TYR A 348 8.25 -23.60 -7.26
CA TYR A 348 7.46 -23.14 -8.39
C TYR A 348 6.48 -22.02 -8.01
N ASN A 349 5.84 -22.09 -6.84
CA ASN A 349 5.01 -21.01 -6.32
C ASN A 349 5.82 -19.74 -6.04
N ASN A 350 7.01 -19.86 -5.47
CA ASN A 350 7.88 -18.72 -5.19
C ASN A 350 8.36 -18.03 -6.48
N ILE A 351 8.80 -18.81 -7.48
CA ILE A 351 9.12 -18.31 -8.82
C ILE A 351 7.90 -17.65 -9.47
N GLY A 352 6.71 -18.25 -9.36
CA GLY A 352 5.48 -17.67 -9.87
C GLY A 352 5.18 -16.30 -9.28
N SER A 353 5.33 -16.15 -7.95
CA SER A 353 5.20 -14.85 -7.27
C SER A 353 6.20 -13.83 -7.81
N LEU A 354 7.47 -14.21 -8.00
CA LEU A 354 8.50 -13.32 -8.54
C LEU A 354 8.19 -12.87 -9.97
N TYR A 355 7.78 -13.79 -10.84
CA TYR A 355 7.35 -13.42 -12.20
C TYR A 355 6.15 -12.48 -12.19
N ARG A 356 5.18 -12.69 -11.29
CA ARG A 356 4.04 -11.79 -11.13
C ARG A 356 4.51 -10.39 -10.69
N ASP A 357 5.43 -10.32 -9.73
CA ASP A 357 5.94 -9.06 -9.20
C ASP A 357 6.82 -8.31 -10.23
N MET A 358 7.39 -9.02 -11.21
CA MET A 358 8.07 -8.44 -12.39
C MET A 358 7.11 -8.06 -13.54
N GLY A 359 5.81 -8.38 -13.45
CA GLY A 359 4.83 -8.18 -14.53
C GLY A 359 4.82 -9.26 -15.62
N GLU A 360 5.58 -10.34 -15.45
CA GLU A 360 5.68 -11.46 -16.40
C GLU A 360 4.54 -12.49 -16.17
N TYR A 361 3.29 -12.05 -16.31
CA TYR A 361 2.12 -12.80 -15.86
C TYR A 361 1.96 -14.19 -16.50
N SER A 362 2.33 -14.36 -17.77
CA SER A 362 2.26 -15.68 -18.43
C SER A 362 3.23 -16.70 -17.81
N LYS A 363 4.44 -16.27 -17.43
CA LYS A 363 5.41 -17.13 -16.75
C LYS A 363 4.98 -17.39 -15.30
N ALA A 364 4.40 -16.39 -14.65
CA ALA A 364 3.82 -16.53 -13.32
C ALA A 364 2.72 -17.59 -13.29
N LEU A 365 1.76 -17.50 -14.24
CA LEU A 365 0.66 -18.44 -14.37
C LEU A 365 1.18 -19.86 -14.58
N SER A 366 2.08 -20.06 -15.56
CA SER A 366 2.66 -21.38 -15.83
C SER A 366 3.37 -21.98 -14.63
N SER A 367 4.08 -21.16 -13.84
CA SER A 367 4.77 -21.62 -12.63
C SER A 367 3.78 -22.03 -11.53
N HIS A 368 2.73 -21.24 -11.30
CA HIS A 368 1.69 -21.57 -10.32
C HIS A 368 0.82 -22.76 -10.74
N GLU A 369 0.50 -22.90 -12.03
CA GLU A 369 -0.21 -24.07 -12.56
C GLU A 369 0.62 -25.34 -12.36
N ARG A 370 1.92 -25.29 -12.63
CA ARG A 370 2.83 -26.41 -12.39
C ARG A 370 2.92 -26.78 -10.91
N SER A 371 2.98 -25.77 -10.02
CA SER A 371 2.87 -26.01 -8.58
C SER A 371 1.55 -26.71 -8.21
N LEU A 372 0.43 -26.24 -8.74
CA LEU A 372 -0.89 -26.81 -8.47
C LEU A 372 -1.00 -28.26 -8.97
N GLU A 373 -0.45 -28.57 -10.15
CA GLU A 373 -0.42 -29.93 -10.70
C GLU A 373 0.35 -30.89 -9.78
N ILE A 374 1.53 -30.48 -9.32
CA ILE A 374 2.34 -31.29 -8.41
C ILE A 374 1.60 -31.51 -7.08
N GLN A 375 0.99 -30.45 -6.51
CA GLN A 375 0.22 -30.56 -5.27
C GLN A 375 -1.01 -31.45 -5.41
N LYS A 376 -1.73 -31.42 -6.54
CA LYS A 376 -2.89 -32.30 -6.78
C LYS A 376 -2.51 -33.78 -6.84
N ILE A 377 -1.28 -34.10 -7.24
CA ILE A 377 -0.76 -35.47 -7.25
C ILE A 377 -0.32 -35.87 -5.83
N ALA A 378 0.34 -34.95 -5.12
CA ALA A 378 0.94 -35.22 -3.81
C ALA A 378 -0.07 -35.21 -2.65
N LEU A 379 -1.19 -34.48 -2.77
CA LEU A 379 -2.09 -34.15 -1.67
C LEU A 379 -3.54 -34.59 -1.93
N PRO A 380 -4.34 -34.81 -0.87
CA PRO A 380 -5.78 -35.05 -1.00
C PRO A 380 -6.52 -33.87 -1.68
N PRO A 381 -7.67 -34.12 -2.35
CA PRO A 381 -8.38 -33.11 -3.15
C PRO A 381 -8.81 -31.82 -2.44
N ASN A 382 -8.95 -31.85 -1.11
CA ASN A 382 -9.34 -30.71 -0.28
C ASN A 382 -8.23 -30.29 0.70
N HIS A 383 -6.97 -30.58 0.39
CA HIS A 383 -5.87 -30.18 1.25
C HIS A 383 -5.74 -28.64 1.31
N PRO A 384 -5.52 -28.03 2.50
CA PRO A 384 -5.38 -26.59 2.64
C PRO A 384 -4.33 -25.93 1.73
N ASP A 385 -3.21 -26.61 1.44
CA ASP A 385 -2.15 -26.06 0.58
C ASP A 385 -2.61 -25.76 -0.85
N LEU A 386 -3.60 -26.50 -1.36
CA LEU A 386 -4.20 -26.23 -2.67
C LEU A 386 -4.84 -24.84 -2.71
N THR A 387 -5.31 -24.33 -1.56
CA THR A 387 -5.92 -22.99 -1.45
C THR A 387 -4.91 -21.89 -1.79
N SER A 388 -3.66 -22.02 -1.36
CA SER A 388 -2.60 -21.06 -1.66
C SER A 388 -2.28 -21.02 -3.16
N SER A 389 -2.23 -22.18 -3.82
CA SER A 389 -2.04 -22.24 -5.27
C SER A 389 -3.24 -21.67 -6.04
N TYR A 390 -4.48 -22.00 -5.65
CA TYR A 390 -5.67 -21.40 -6.27
C TYR A 390 -5.72 -19.87 -6.08
N ASN A 391 -5.38 -19.37 -4.89
CA ASN A 391 -5.30 -17.93 -4.62
C ASN A 391 -4.22 -17.26 -5.48
N ASN A 392 -3.02 -17.85 -5.58
CA ASN A 392 -1.94 -17.28 -6.39
C ASN A 392 -2.31 -17.22 -7.88
N ILE A 393 -2.92 -18.29 -8.43
CA ILE A 393 -3.44 -18.31 -9.80
C ILE A 393 -4.52 -17.23 -9.98
N ALA A 394 -5.43 -17.10 -9.00
CA ALA A 394 -6.48 -16.09 -9.03
C ALA A 394 -5.93 -14.66 -9.06
N VAL A 395 -4.88 -14.36 -8.29
CA VAL A 395 -4.19 -13.07 -8.32
C VAL A 395 -3.58 -12.81 -9.71
N VAL A 396 -2.97 -13.83 -10.33
CA VAL A 396 -2.41 -13.67 -11.68
C VAL A 396 -3.50 -13.41 -12.70
N TYR A 397 -4.60 -14.16 -12.71
CA TYR A 397 -5.74 -13.88 -13.59
C TYR A 397 -6.34 -12.49 -13.34
N TYR A 398 -6.41 -12.06 -12.08
CA TYR A 398 -6.88 -10.72 -11.72
C TYR A 398 -5.98 -9.64 -12.33
N ASN A 399 -4.66 -9.77 -12.21
CA ASN A 399 -3.69 -8.84 -12.81
C ASN A 399 -3.66 -8.90 -14.34
N MET A 400 -4.05 -10.02 -14.94
CA MET A 400 -4.22 -10.16 -16.38
C MET A 400 -5.56 -9.57 -16.88
N GLY A 401 -6.44 -9.10 -16.00
CA GLY A 401 -7.79 -8.64 -16.35
C GLY A 401 -8.77 -9.76 -16.66
N GLU A 402 -8.42 -11.03 -16.42
CA GLU A 402 -9.28 -12.19 -16.62
C GLU A 402 -10.15 -12.47 -15.39
N TYR A 403 -10.99 -11.50 -15.03
CA TYR A 403 -11.71 -11.47 -13.74
C TYR A 403 -12.62 -12.69 -13.51
N SER A 404 -13.24 -13.24 -14.54
CA SER A 404 -14.08 -14.44 -14.41
C SER A 404 -13.27 -15.69 -14.00
N LYS A 405 -12.04 -15.85 -14.52
CA LYS A 405 -11.16 -16.96 -14.13
C LYS A 405 -10.56 -16.73 -12.75
N ALA A 406 -10.26 -15.48 -12.40
CA ALA A 406 -9.85 -15.10 -11.06
C ALA A 406 -10.94 -15.45 -10.04
N LEU A 407 -12.19 -15.09 -10.32
CA LEU A 407 -13.35 -15.40 -9.47
C LEU A 407 -13.50 -16.91 -9.26
N SER A 408 -13.50 -17.69 -10.33
CA SER A 408 -13.61 -19.15 -10.25
C SER A 408 -12.50 -19.78 -9.39
N SER A 409 -11.27 -19.28 -9.53
CA SER A 409 -10.12 -19.75 -8.75
C SER A 409 -10.24 -19.39 -7.26
N TYR A 410 -10.68 -18.16 -6.94
CA TYR A 410 -10.94 -17.76 -5.56
C TYR A 410 -12.12 -18.50 -4.92
N GLU A 411 -13.19 -18.73 -5.68
CA GLU A 411 -14.34 -19.53 -5.24
C GLU A 411 -13.91 -20.95 -4.90
N ARG A 412 -13.03 -21.56 -5.73
CA ARG A 412 -12.47 -22.88 -5.44
C ARG A 412 -11.62 -22.89 -4.17
N SER A 413 -10.81 -21.85 -3.95
CA SER A 413 -10.08 -21.69 -2.69
C SER A 413 -11.04 -21.54 -1.49
N LEU A 414 -12.13 -20.80 -1.64
CA LEU A 414 -13.11 -20.58 -0.58
C LEU A 414 -13.88 -21.88 -0.25
N GLU A 415 -14.22 -22.69 -1.25
CA GLU A 415 -14.88 -23.99 -1.07
C GLU A 415 -14.03 -24.92 -0.18
N ILE A 416 -12.74 -25.06 -0.50
CA ILE A 416 -11.83 -25.90 0.29
C ILE A 416 -11.73 -25.36 1.72
N ARG A 417 -11.55 -24.04 1.90
CA ARG A 417 -11.48 -23.42 3.24
C ARG A 417 -12.75 -23.59 4.06
N LYS A 418 -13.93 -23.59 3.45
CA LYS A 418 -15.20 -23.84 4.15
C LYS A 418 -15.32 -25.28 4.67
N ILE A 419 -14.66 -26.23 4.01
CA ILE A 419 -14.62 -27.64 4.42
C ILE A 419 -13.57 -27.84 5.51
N THR A 420 -12.42 -27.20 5.40
CA THR A 420 -11.26 -27.44 6.27
C THR A 420 -11.19 -26.55 7.51
N LEU A 421 -11.84 -25.38 7.50
CA LEU A 421 -11.73 -24.39 8.58
C LEU A 421 -13.07 -24.14 9.30
N PRO A 422 -13.03 -23.73 10.58
CA PRO A 422 -14.23 -23.28 11.29
C PRO A 422 -14.94 -22.11 10.58
N PRO A 423 -16.28 -21.97 10.73
CA PRO A 423 -17.06 -20.96 10.00
C PRO A 423 -16.65 -19.49 10.17
N ASN A 424 -15.99 -19.16 11.29
CA ASN A 424 -15.53 -17.80 11.61
C ASN A 424 -14.00 -17.67 11.56
N HIS A 425 -13.30 -18.56 10.86
CA HIS A 425 -11.84 -18.46 10.72
C HIS A 425 -11.44 -17.20 9.91
N PRO A 426 -10.41 -16.43 10.33
CA PRO A 426 -9.95 -15.23 9.61
C PRO A 426 -9.63 -15.45 8.13
N ASP A 427 -9.11 -16.61 7.75
CA ASP A 427 -8.83 -16.94 6.33
C ASP A 427 -10.07 -16.96 5.44
N LEU A 428 -11.25 -17.28 5.98
CA LEU A 428 -12.51 -17.16 5.25
C LEU A 428 -12.80 -15.69 4.94
N ALA A 429 -12.54 -14.79 5.90
CA ALA A 429 -12.67 -13.35 5.68
C ALA A 429 -11.69 -12.86 4.61
N GLY A 430 -10.47 -13.37 4.57
CA GLY A 430 -9.49 -13.11 3.50
C GLY A 430 -10.02 -13.54 2.12
N SER A 431 -10.59 -14.74 2.02
CA SER A 431 -11.20 -15.23 0.77
C SER A 431 -12.39 -14.37 0.31
N TYR A 432 -13.27 -13.99 1.23
CA TYR A 432 -14.38 -13.07 0.91
C TYR A 432 -13.89 -11.70 0.46
N ASN A 433 -12.81 -11.18 1.06
CA ASN A 433 -12.21 -9.92 0.61
C ASN A 433 -11.66 -10.01 -0.81
N ASN A 434 -10.96 -11.11 -1.15
CA ASN A 434 -10.44 -11.33 -2.50
C ASN A 434 -11.57 -11.42 -3.53
N ILE A 435 -12.63 -12.18 -3.24
CA ILE A 435 -13.81 -12.29 -4.09
C ILE A 435 -14.50 -10.92 -4.25
N GLY A 436 -14.64 -10.17 -3.15
CA GLY A 436 -15.19 -8.81 -3.17
C GLY A 436 -14.41 -7.88 -4.10
N LEU A 437 -13.08 -7.96 -4.10
CA LEU A 437 -12.21 -7.20 -4.99
C LEU A 437 -12.39 -7.60 -6.48
N VAL A 438 -12.64 -8.88 -6.77
CA VAL A 438 -12.94 -9.32 -8.14
C VAL A 438 -14.30 -8.78 -8.60
N TYR A 439 -15.34 -8.91 -7.77
CA TYR A 439 -16.65 -8.33 -8.10
C TYR A 439 -16.59 -6.82 -8.28
N TYR A 440 -15.75 -6.12 -7.50
CA TYR A 440 -15.49 -4.71 -7.68
C TYR A 440 -14.93 -4.38 -9.07
N LYS A 441 -13.91 -5.12 -9.53
CA LYS A 441 -13.34 -4.96 -10.87
C LYS A 441 -14.27 -5.41 -12.00
N MET A 442 -15.22 -6.29 -11.70
CA MET A 442 -16.30 -6.68 -12.62
C MET A 442 -17.45 -5.66 -12.64
N GLY A 443 -17.39 -4.58 -11.85
CA GLY A 443 -18.45 -3.58 -11.75
C GLY A 443 -19.71 -4.08 -11.03
N GLU A 444 -19.65 -5.24 -10.36
CA GLU A 444 -20.75 -5.84 -9.62
C GLU A 444 -20.74 -5.36 -8.15
N TYR A 445 -20.90 -4.04 -7.95
CA TYR A 445 -20.67 -3.38 -6.66
C TYR A 445 -21.52 -3.94 -5.51
N SER A 446 -22.77 -4.36 -5.77
CA SER A 446 -23.62 -4.97 -4.74
C SER A 446 -23.08 -6.31 -4.23
N LYS A 447 -22.51 -7.15 -5.12
CA LYS A 447 -21.88 -8.43 -4.72
C LYS A 447 -20.53 -8.19 -4.04
N ALA A 448 -19.79 -7.18 -4.49
CA ALA A 448 -18.56 -6.74 -3.84
C ALA A 448 -18.83 -6.30 -2.39
N LEU A 449 -19.85 -5.46 -2.19
CA LEU A 449 -20.26 -5.00 -0.86
C LEU A 449 -20.66 -6.17 0.05
N SER A 450 -21.52 -7.07 -0.43
CA SER A 450 -21.94 -8.26 0.33
C SER A 450 -20.76 -9.13 0.75
N SER A 451 -19.80 -9.35 -0.15
CA SER A 451 -18.57 -10.11 0.16
C SER A 451 -17.72 -9.42 1.23
N HIS A 452 -17.50 -8.10 1.13
CA HIS A 452 -16.74 -7.35 2.13
C HIS A 452 -17.47 -7.22 3.47
N GLU A 453 -18.80 -7.10 3.48
CA GLU A 453 -19.60 -7.11 4.70
C GLU A 453 -19.53 -8.47 5.41
N ARG A 454 -19.57 -9.57 4.64
CA ARG A 454 -19.37 -10.93 5.19
C ARG A 454 -17.98 -11.12 5.77
N SER A 455 -16.96 -10.59 5.09
CA SER A 455 -15.58 -10.57 5.61
C SER A 455 -15.49 -9.79 6.93
N LEU A 456 -16.09 -8.59 6.98
CA LEU A 456 -16.14 -7.76 8.19
C LEU A 456 -16.88 -8.45 9.34
N GLU A 457 -17.97 -9.16 9.07
CA GLU A 457 -18.74 -9.92 10.08
C GLU A 457 -17.88 -11.01 10.72
N ILE A 458 -17.19 -11.82 9.91
CA ILE A 458 -16.28 -12.87 10.38
C ILE A 458 -15.16 -12.25 11.23
N GLN A 459 -14.54 -11.18 10.76
CA GLN A 459 -13.46 -10.50 11.48
C GLN A 459 -13.91 -9.89 12.81
N LYS A 460 -15.14 -9.34 12.90
CA LYS A 460 -15.68 -8.82 14.16
C LYS A 460 -15.88 -9.89 15.23
N ILE A 461 -16.15 -11.13 14.81
CA ILE A 461 -16.28 -12.28 15.71
C ILE A 461 -14.91 -12.83 16.09
N ALA A 462 -14.00 -12.92 15.11
CA ALA A 462 -12.71 -13.58 15.28
C ALA A 462 -11.62 -12.68 15.91
N LEU A 463 -11.71 -11.36 15.77
CA LEU A 463 -10.64 -10.42 16.10
C LEU A 463 -11.09 -9.37 17.14
N PRO A 464 -10.15 -8.79 17.91
CA PRO A 464 -10.44 -7.68 18.81
C PRO A 464 -11.08 -6.47 18.11
N PRO A 465 -11.90 -5.65 18.79
CA PRO A 465 -12.66 -4.55 18.17
C PRO A 465 -11.84 -3.48 17.44
N ASN A 466 -10.55 -3.36 17.74
CA ASN A 466 -9.63 -2.40 17.12
C ASN A 466 -8.53 -3.09 16.29
N HIS A 467 -8.72 -4.34 15.87
CA HIS A 467 -7.71 -5.01 15.05
C HIS A 467 -7.53 -4.30 13.69
N PRO A 468 -6.30 -4.12 13.18
CA PRO A 468 -6.04 -3.46 11.89
C PRO A 468 -6.80 -4.04 10.70
N ASP A 469 -7.09 -5.35 10.69
CA ASP A 469 -7.86 -5.98 9.61
C ASP A 469 -9.29 -5.45 9.48
N LEU A 470 -9.91 -5.09 10.61
CA LEU A 470 -11.23 -4.43 10.59
C LEU A 470 -11.13 -3.10 9.85
N ALA A 471 -10.04 -2.37 10.03
CA ALA A 471 -9.79 -1.12 9.32
C ALA A 471 -9.62 -1.34 7.80
N THR A 472 -8.96 -2.42 7.40
CA THR A 472 -8.86 -2.83 5.99
C THR A 472 -10.24 -3.12 5.39
N SER A 473 -11.08 -3.86 6.11
CA SER A 473 -12.45 -4.15 5.68
C SER A 473 -13.31 -2.89 5.55
N TYR A 474 -13.22 -1.96 6.51
CA TYR A 474 -13.88 -0.64 6.39
C TYR A 474 -13.34 0.20 5.22
N ASN A 475 -12.05 0.11 4.89
CA ASN A 475 -11.48 0.76 3.71
C ASN A 475 -12.05 0.17 2.41
N ASN A 476 -12.14 -1.16 2.31
CA ASN A 476 -12.71 -1.82 1.13
C ASN A 476 -14.19 -1.43 0.94
N ILE A 477 -14.99 -1.49 2.01
CA ILE A 477 -16.40 -1.06 1.99
C ILE A 477 -16.51 0.42 1.61
N GLY A 478 -15.65 1.28 2.16
CA GLY A 478 -15.59 2.70 1.80
C GLY A 478 -15.33 2.92 0.30
N MET A 479 -14.43 2.13 -0.30
CA MET A 479 -14.15 2.16 -1.73
C MET A 479 -15.36 1.74 -2.57
N ILE A 480 -16.11 0.72 -2.15
CA ILE A 480 -17.33 0.32 -2.85
C ILE A 480 -18.36 1.44 -2.80
N TYR A 481 -18.61 2.05 -1.63
CA TYR A 481 -19.54 3.17 -1.51
C TYR A 481 -19.13 4.39 -2.34
N ASP A 482 -17.84 4.70 -2.42
CA ASP A 482 -17.32 5.79 -3.27
C ASP A 482 -17.63 5.54 -4.76
N ASN A 483 -17.39 4.31 -5.25
CA ASN A 483 -17.71 3.93 -6.63
C ASN A 483 -19.21 3.78 -6.90
N MET A 484 -20.01 3.58 -5.85
CA MET A 484 -21.47 3.65 -5.90
C MET A 484 -22.01 5.08 -5.83
N GLY A 485 -21.15 6.10 -5.68
CA GLY A 485 -21.56 7.50 -5.52
C GLY A 485 -22.17 7.83 -4.14
N GLU A 486 -22.10 6.91 -3.18
CA GLU A 486 -22.61 7.07 -1.82
C GLU A 486 -21.55 7.70 -0.90
N TYR A 487 -21.10 8.91 -1.26
CA TYR A 487 -19.92 9.56 -0.67
C TYR A 487 -19.99 9.74 0.86
N SER A 488 -21.17 9.93 1.44
CA SER A 488 -21.34 10.06 2.90
C SER A 488 -21.05 8.75 3.65
N LYS A 489 -21.47 7.60 3.10
CA LYS A 489 -21.18 6.28 3.65
C LYS A 489 -19.71 5.90 3.44
N ALA A 490 -19.15 6.26 2.28
CA ALA A 490 -17.72 6.12 2.01
C ALA A 490 -16.87 6.86 3.05
N LEU A 491 -17.18 8.15 3.29
CA LEU A 491 -16.46 8.98 4.26
C LEU A 491 -16.56 8.39 5.67
N SER A 492 -17.74 7.92 6.06
CA SER A 492 -17.98 7.30 7.36
C SER A 492 -17.14 6.03 7.55
N SER A 493 -17.07 5.19 6.52
CA SER A 493 -16.29 3.95 6.52
C SER A 493 -14.78 4.24 6.60
N TYR A 494 -14.28 5.18 5.79
CA TYR A 494 -12.87 5.60 5.86
C TYR A 494 -12.48 6.24 7.19
N LYS A 495 -13.37 7.08 7.77
CA LYS A 495 -13.14 7.64 9.10
C LYS A 495 -13.09 6.56 10.18
N ARG A 496 -13.96 5.55 10.10
CA ARG A 496 -13.94 4.41 11.03
C ARG A 496 -12.67 3.59 10.90
N SER A 497 -12.21 3.34 9.68
CA SER A 497 -10.91 2.71 9.43
C SER A 497 -9.76 3.50 10.06
N LEU A 498 -9.72 4.82 9.83
CA LEU A 498 -8.70 5.70 10.40
C LEU A 498 -8.74 5.74 11.93
N GLU A 499 -9.92 5.72 12.54
CA GLU A 499 -10.10 5.67 14.00
C GLU A 499 -9.52 4.38 14.60
N ILE A 500 -9.84 3.22 14.01
CA ILE A 500 -9.30 1.92 14.44
C ILE A 500 -7.78 1.92 14.36
N GLN A 501 -7.22 2.38 13.23
CA GLN A 501 -5.77 2.44 13.04
C GLN A 501 -5.09 3.37 14.04
N LYS A 502 -5.71 4.51 14.39
CA LYS A 502 -5.15 5.46 15.37
C LYS A 502 -5.04 4.86 16.77
N ILE A 503 -5.94 3.94 17.12
CA ILE A 503 -5.91 3.23 18.39
C ILE A 503 -4.88 2.09 18.35
N ALA A 504 -4.79 1.38 17.22
CA ALA A 504 -4.05 0.12 17.11
C ALA A 504 -2.57 0.28 16.71
N LEU A 505 -2.19 1.37 16.04
CA LEU A 505 -0.89 1.49 15.38
C LEU A 505 -0.09 2.70 15.88
N PRO A 506 1.26 2.61 15.90
CA PRO A 506 2.11 3.72 16.32
C PRO A 506 2.00 4.90 15.35
N PRO A 507 2.19 6.16 15.82
CA PRO A 507 2.14 7.34 14.96
C PRO A 507 3.02 7.18 13.70
N ASN A 508 2.49 7.59 12.54
CA ASN A 508 3.14 7.48 11.21
C ASN A 508 3.32 6.05 10.65
N HIS A 509 2.58 5.05 11.15
CA HIS A 509 2.49 3.75 10.49
C HIS A 509 2.03 3.88 9.01
N PRO A 510 2.59 3.11 8.06
CA PRO A 510 2.23 3.18 6.63
C PRO A 510 0.73 3.05 6.33
N HIS A 511 -0.02 2.30 7.14
CA HIS A 511 -1.48 2.16 7.01
C HIS A 511 -2.23 3.49 7.11
N PHE A 512 -1.72 4.47 7.87
CA PHE A 512 -2.30 5.81 7.89
C PHE A 512 -2.20 6.47 6.53
N ALA A 513 -1.10 6.28 5.81
CA ALA A 513 -0.95 6.82 4.47
C ALA A 513 -2.02 6.29 3.52
N GLN A 514 -2.38 5.00 3.63
CA GLN A 514 -3.45 4.42 2.81
C GLN A 514 -4.82 5.02 3.14
N SER A 515 -5.16 5.17 4.42
CA SER A 515 -6.42 5.78 4.84
C SER A 515 -6.53 7.24 4.39
N TYR A 516 -5.47 8.03 4.53
CA TYR A 516 -5.43 9.39 4.01
C TYR A 516 -5.49 9.45 2.47
N HIS A 517 -4.89 8.49 1.77
CA HIS A 517 -5.01 8.36 0.32
C HIS A 517 -6.47 8.13 -0.09
N ASN A 518 -7.16 7.17 0.51
CA ASN A 518 -8.56 6.87 0.22
C ASN A 518 -9.49 8.06 0.51
N ILE A 519 -9.27 8.76 1.63
CA ILE A 519 -10.01 9.99 1.96
C ILE A 519 -9.72 11.10 0.94
N GLY A 520 -8.47 11.22 0.50
CA GLY A 520 -8.08 12.16 -0.56
C GLY A 520 -8.78 11.87 -1.88
N LEU A 521 -8.89 10.60 -2.27
CA LEU A 521 -9.61 10.17 -3.46
C LEU A 521 -11.09 10.52 -3.38
N LEU A 522 -11.73 10.21 -2.25
CA LEU A 522 -13.12 10.56 -2.00
C LEU A 522 -13.37 12.08 -2.11
N TYR A 523 -12.54 12.90 -1.46
CA TYR A 523 -12.68 14.36 -1.56
C TYR A 523 -12.44 14.87 -2.98
N ASN A 524 -11.56 14.23 -3.75
CA ASN A 524 -11.36 14.55 -5.16
C ASN A 524 -12.61 14.22 -5.99
N ASN A 525 -13.26 13.06 -5.74
CA ASN A 525 -14.51 12.67 -6.41
C ASN A 525 -15.68 13.58 -6.03
N MET A 526 -15.70 14.09 -4.79
CA MET A 526 -16.66 15.09 -4.32
C MET A 526 -16.38 16.52 -4.85
N GLY A 527 -15.29 16.74 -5.59
CA GLY A 527 -14.88 18.08 -6.05
C GLY A 527 -14.31 18.99 -4.95
N GLU A 528 -14.06 18.48 -3.75
CA GLU A 528 -13.48 19.22 -2.62
C GLU A 528 -11.94 19.24 -2.68
N TYR A 529 -11.39 19.79 -3.77
CA TYR A 529 -9.96 19.71 -4.09
C TYR A 529 -8.99 20.15 -2.99
N PRO A 530 -9.23 21.22 -2.19
CA PRO A 530 -8.34 21.58 -1.10
C PRO A 530 -8.24 20.52 0.00
N LYS A 531 -9.35 19.83 0.33
CA LYS A 531 -9.34 18.74 1.33
C LYS A 531 -8.68 17.49 0.77
N ALA A 532 -8.85 17.24 -0.54
CA ALA A 532 -8.15 16.17 -1.24
C ALA A 532 -6.63 16.37 -1.19
N LEU A 533 -6.14 17.59 -1.52
CA LEU A 533 -4.72 17.93 -1.42
C LEU A 533 -4.18 17.72 -0.01
N SER A 534 -4.84 18.26 1.01
CA SER A 534 -4.40 18.11 2.40
C SER A 534 -4.28 16.63 2.82
N SER A 535 -5.23 15.80 2.40
CA SER A 535 -5.22 14.37 2.70
C SER A 535 -4.08 13.65 1.96
N TYR A 536 -3.90 13.92 0.66
CA TYR A 536 -2.81 13.32 -0.11
C TYR A 536 -1.41 13.79 0.33
N GLU A 537 -1.26 15.07 0.72
CA GLU A 537 -0.01 15.60 1.26
C GLU A 537 0.35 14.92 2.58
N ARG A 538 -0.64 14.68 3.45
CA ARG A 538 -0.44 13.92 4.69
C ARG A 538 -0.05 12.47 4.42
N SER A 539 -0.69 11.82 3.43
CA SER A 539 -0.30 10.49 2.97
C SER A 539 1.15 10.46 2.49
N LEU A 540 1.54 11.43 1.66
CA LEU A 540 2.90 11.56 1.14
C LEU A 540 3.94 11.82 2.24
N GLU A 541 3.62 12.65 3.23
CA GLU A 541 4.50 12.94 4.37
C GLU A 541 4.82 11.66 5.16
N ILE A 542 3.80 10.86 5.46
CA ILE A 542 3.97 9.58 6.17
C ILE A 542 4.83 8.62 5.34
N LYS A 543 4.56 8.49 4.03
CA LYS A 543 5.35 7.63 3.14
C LYS A 543 6.81 8.08 3.03
N LYS A 544 7.10 9.38 3.03
CA LYS A 544 8.47 9.91 3.01
C LYS A 544 9.27 9.56 4.26
N ILE A 545 8.59 9.43 5.41
CA ILE A 545 9.22 9.01 6.67
C ILE A 545 9.47 7.49 6.64
N ALA A 546 8.53 6.72 6.09
CA ALA A 546 8.56 5.27 6.14
C ALA A 546 9.38 4.59 5.01
N LEU A 547 9.56 5.26 3.87
CA LEU A 547 10.11 4.66 2.65
C LEU A 547 11.36 5.38 2.14
N PRO A 548 12.27 4.68 1.45
CA PRO A 548 13.40 5.30 0.77
C PRO A 548 12.97 6.36 -0.26
N PRO A 549 13.81 7.39 -0.54
CA PRO A 549 13.44 8.52 -1.40
C PRO A 549 12.98 8.17 -2.83
N ASN A 550 13.43 7.03 -3.37
CA ASN A 550 13.11 6.56 -4.72
C ASN A 550 12.13 5.37 -4.73
N HIS A 551 11.42 5.12 -3.63
CA HIS A 551 10.44 4.03 -3.58
C HIS A 551 9.24 4.30 -4.54
N PRO A 552 8.78 3.33 -5.35
CA PRO A 552 7.66 3.50 -6.29
C PRO A 552 6.38 4.09 -5.68
N ASP A 553 6.01 3.70 -4.45
CA ASP A 553 4.82 4.23 -3.75
C ASP A 553 4.81 5.76 -3.55
N LEU A 554 5.99 6.40 -3.53
CA LEU A 554 6.08 7.86 -3.51
C LEU A 554 5.60 8.44 -4.84
N ALA A 555 5.90 7.79 -5.97
CA ALA A 555 5.45 8.19 -7.30
C ALA A 555 3.92 8.18 -7.42
N GLY A 556 3.27 7.12 -6.92
CA GLY A 556 1.80 7.05 -6.87
C GLY A 556 1.18 8.23 -6.09
N SER A 557 1.83 8.66 -5.02
CA SER A 557 1.37 9.80 -4.22
C SER A 557 1.54 11.14 -4.98
N TYR A 558 2.65 11.33 -5.68
CA TYR A 558 2.85 12.50 -6.55
C TYR A 558 1.84 12.53 -7.71
N ASN A 559 1.55 11.38 -8.32
CA ASN A 559 0.53 11.27 -9.37
C ASN A 559 -0.85 11.71 -8.84
N ASN A 560 -1.28 11.24 -7.67
CA ASN A 560 -2.58 11.62 -7.10
C ASN A 560 -2.68 13.13 -6.80
N ILE A 561 -1.62 13.73 -6.25
CA ILE A 561 -1.56 15.18 -6.03
C ILE A 561 -1.59 15.93 -7.37
N GLY A 562 -0.87 15.43 -8.38
CA GLY A 562 -0.88 15.97 -9.74
C GLY A 562 -2.29 15.95 -10.37
N ILE A 563 -3.06 14.89 -10.15
CA ILE A 563 -4.46 14.79 -10.63
C ILE A 563 -5.30 15.92 -10.03
N VAL A 564 -5.17 16.18 -8.73
CA VAL A 564 -5.92 17.26 -8.07
C VAL A 564 -5.50 18.63 -8.62
N TYR A 565 -4.19 18.89 -8.77
CA TYR A 565 -3.72 20.13 -9.39
C TYR A 565 -4.23 20.32 -10.81
N ARG A 566 -4.30 19.23 -11.60
CA ARG A 566 -4.87 19.25 -12.95
C ARG A 566 -6.36 19.59 -12.91
N LYS A 567 -7.15 18.99 -12.00
CA LYS A 567 -8.58 19.31 -11.81
C LYS A 567 -8.82 20.73 -11.29
N MET A 568 -7.84 21.34 -10.64
CA MET A 568 -7.84 22.75 -10.23
C MET A 568 -7.34 23.71 -11.32
N GLY A 569 -7.06 23.24 -12.54
CA GLY A 569 -6.56 24.06 -13.65
C GLY A 569 -5.09 24.47 -13.52
N LYS A 570 -4.34 23.96 -12.54
CA LYS A 570 -2.92 24.28 -12.30
C LYS A 570 -2.02 23.29 -13.06
N TYR A 571 -2.14 23.27 -14.39
CA TYR A 571 -1.56 22.23 -15.23
C TYR A 571 -0.04 22.12 -15.14
N SER A 572 0.70 23.24 -15.07
CA SER A 572 2.17 23.21 -14.96
C SER A 572 2.66 22.56 -13.65
N LYS A 573 1.93 22.77 -12.55
CA LYS A 573 2.23 22.10 -11.27
C LYS A 573 1.94 20.61 -11.34
N ALA A 574 0.85 20.22 -12.00
CA ALA A 574 0.52 18.82 -12.23
C ALA A 574 1.62 18.12 -13.05
N LEU A 575 2.06 18.75 -14.14
CA LEU A 575 3.12 18.22 -15.01
C LEU A 575 4.41 17.98 -14.24
N LEU A 576 4.88 18.94 -13.44
CA LEU A 576 6.08 18.79 -12.60
C LEU A 576 5.98 17.61 -11.63
N LEU A 577 4.80 17.36 -11.06
CA LEU A 577 4.58 16.24 -10.14
C LEU A 577 4.56 14.90 -10.88
N TYR A 578 3.95 14.84 -12.06
CA TYR A 578 3.96 13.65 -12.89
C TYR A 578 5.36 13.31 -13.42
N GLU A 579 6.13 14.32 -13.83
CA GLU A 579 7.53 14.15 -14.24
C GLU A 579 8.40 13.65 -13.09
N ARG A 580 8.16 14.15 -11.88
CA ARG A 580 8.82 13.65 -10.67
C ARG A 580 8.44 12.19 -10.38
N ALA A 581 7.17 11.83 -10.48
CA ALA A 581 6.70 10.46 -10.32
C ALA A 581 7.36 9.52 -11.34
N LEU A 582 7.37 9.92 -12.62
CA LEU A 582 8.03 9.19 -13.70
C LEU A 582 9.53 9.02 -13.46
N GLY A 583 10.21 10.05 -12.96
CA GLY A 583 11.64 9.99 -12.61
C GLY A 583 11.94 8.95 -11.53
N ILE A 584 11.11 8.89 -10.48
CA ILE A 584 11.23 7.86 -9.42
C ILE A 584 11.03 6.46 -9.99
N GLN A 585 9.96 6.26 -10.77
CA GLN A 585 9.64 4.95 -11.35
C GLN A 585 10.71 4.47 -12.34
N LYS A 586 11.30 5.35 -13.15
CA LYS A 586 12.40 4.99 -14.07
C LYS A 586 13.66 4.49 -13.34
N ILE A 587 13.87 4.94 -12.11
CA ILE A 587 15.00 4.47 -11.27
C ILE A 587 14.65 3.14 -10.61
N ALA A 588 13.41 3.00 -10.13
CA ALA A 588 13.02 1.88 -9.27
C ALA A 588 12.44 0.65 -9.99
N LEU A 589 11.98 0.80 -11.23
CA LEU A 589 11.23 -0.22 -11.96
C LEU A 589 11.85 -0.52 -13.34
N PRO A 590 11.63 -1.72 -13.90
CA PRO A 590 12.05 -2.04 -15.27
C PRO A 590 11.48 -1.07 -16.32
N PRO A 591 12.17 -0.83 -17.45
CA PRO A 591 11.79 0.18 -18.45
C PRO A 591 10.38 0.03 -19.05
N ASN A 592 9.81 -1.18 -19.00
CA ASN A 592 8.49 -1.49 -19.54
C ASN A 592 7.46 -1.80 -18.45
N HIS A 593 7.72 -1.45 -17.19
CA HIS A 593 6.75 -1.71 -16.11
C HIS A 593 5.44 -0.92 -16.33
N PRO A 594 4.24 -1.52 -16.10
CA PRO A 594 2.95 -0.86 -16.30
C PRO A 594 2.80 0.51 -15.61
N ASP A 595 3.32 0.68 -14.39
CA ASP A 595 3.32 1.94 -13.66
C ASP A 595 3.94 3.13 -14.43
N LEU A 596 4.92 2.87 -15.30
CA LEU A 596 5.50 3.92 -16.16
C LEU A 596 4.47 4.41 -17.17
N ALA A 597 3.63 3.50 -17.70
CA ALA A 597 2.57 3.84 -18.63
C ALA A 597 1.54 4.78 -17.97
N ASP A 598 1.17 4.52 -16.72
CA ASP A 598 0.24 5.38 -15.98
C ASP A 598 0.78 6.80 -15.81
N SER A 599 2.07 6.94 -15.52
CA SER A 599 2.72 8.25 -15.44
C SER A 599 2.76 8.96 -16.80
N TYR A 600 3.07 8.27 -17.90
CA TYR A 600 2.96 8.85 -19.25
C TYR A 600 1.52 9.24 -19.60
N SER A 601 0.53 8.45 -19.19
CA SER A 601 -0.88 8.77 -19.39
C SER A 601 -1.28 10.03 -18.62
N ASN A 602 -0.83 10.18 -17.38
CA ASN A 602 -1.07 11.39 -16.58
C ASN A 602 -0.42 12.64 -17.18
N ILE A 603 0.81 12.52 -17.70
CA ILE A 603 1.49 13.57 -18.46
C ILE A 603 0.69 13.93 -19.72
N GLY A 604 0.23 12.92 -20.47
CA GLY A 604 -0.63 13.12 -21.64
C GLY A 604 -1.91 13.87 -21.29
N ALA A 605 -2.53 13.56 -20.15
CA ALA A 605 -3.73 14.24 -19.66
C ALA A 605 -3.48 15.70 -19.26
N ALA A 606 -2.28 16.03 -18.76
CA ALA A 606 -1.88 17.41 -18.51
C ALA A 606 -1.72 18.18 -19.82
N TYR A 607 -0.98 17.64 -20.80
CA TYR A 607 -0.82 18.26 -22.12
C TYR A 607 -2.14 18.42 -22.87
N TYR A 608 -3.02 17.41 -22.79
CA TYR A 608 -4.36 17.48 -23.37
C TYR A 608 -5.16 18.65 -22.80
N ASN A 609 -5.17 18.83 -21.47
CA ASN A 609 -5.84 19.96 -20.82
C ASN A 609 -5.18 21.32 -21.09
N MET A 610 -3.89 21.33 -21.46
CA MET A 610 -3.17 22.53 -21.92
C MET A 610 -3.41 22.83 -23.41
N GLY A 611 -4.18 22.01 -24.13
CA GLY A 611 -4.38 22.14 -25.58
C GLY A 611 -3.18 21.73 -26.43
N GLU A 612 -2.14 21.16 -25.83
CA GLU A 612 -0.94 20.69 -26.54
C GLU A 612 -1.15 19.26 -27.07
N TYR A 613 -2.12 19.11 -27.99
CA TYR A 613 -2.63 17.81 -28.44
C TYR A 613 -1.56 16.89 -29.03
N SER A 614 -0.57 17.42 -29.76
CA SER A 614 0.53 16.60 -30.31
C SER A 614 1.39 15.96 -29.20
N LYS A 615 1.73 16.72 -28.14
CA LYS A 615 2.49 16.16 -27.01
C LYS A 615 1.65 15.19 -26.18
N ALA A 616 0.36 15.47 -26.05
CA ALA A 616 -0.58 14.56 -25.41
C ALA A 616 -0.63 13.21 -26.15
N LEU A 617 -0.77 13.25 -27.48
CA LEU A 617 -0.78 12.06 -28.34
C LEU A 617 0.51 11.26 -28.18
N SER A 618 1.69 11.89 -28.30
CA SER A 618 2.97 11.19 -28.12
C SER A 618 3.11 10.55 -26.75
N SER A 619 2.62 11.20 -25.68
CA SER A 619 2.66 10.65 -24.32
C SER A 619 1.72 9.45 -24.17
N TYR A 620 0.51 9.52 -24.71
CA TYR A 620 -0.44 8.40 -24.69
C TYR A 620 0.00 7.23 -25.57
N GLU A 621 0.61 7.48 -26.72
CA GLU A 621 1.20 6.45 -27.57
C GLU A 621 2.35 5.73 -26.88
N ARG A 622 3.21 6.47 -26.16
CA ARG A 622 4.27 5.86 -25.34
C ARG A 622 3.71 5.01 -24.21
N SER A 623 2.66 5.48 -23.53
CA SER A 623 1.92 4.69 -22.53
C SER A 623 1.37 3.39 -23.15
N LEU A 624 0.75 3.48 -24.32
CA LEU A 624 0.20 2.32 -25.04
C LEU A 624 1.29 1.33 -25.46
N GLU A 625 2.45 1.79 -25.91
CA GLU A 625 3.60 0.96 -26.27
C GLU A 625 4.11 0.15 -25.08
N ILE A 626 4.28 0.79 -23.91
CA ILE A 626 4.69 0.12 -22.67
C ILE A 626 3.66 -0.96 -22.28
N ARG A 627 2.36 -0.60 -22.28
CA ARG A 627 1.28 -1.55 -21.98
C ARG A 627 1.27 -2.75 -22.94
N LYS A 628 1.58 -2.54 -24.23
CA LYS A 628 1.62 -3.63 -25.24
C LYS A 628 2.72 -4.66 -24.96
N ILE A 629 3.80 -4.22 -24.32
CA ILE A 629 4.91 -5.10 -23.93
C ILE A 629 4.58 -5.81 -22.61
N ALA A 630 3.99 -5.10 -21.66
CA ALA A 630 3.83 -5.57 -20.29
C ALA A 630 2.55 -6.38 -20.01
N LEU A 631 1.48 -6.15 -20.77
CA LEU A 631 0.15 -6.68 -20.47
C LEU A 631 -0.31 -7.69 -21.53
N PRO A 632 -1.09 -8.72 -21.15
CA PRO A 632 -1.63 -9.68 -22.10
C PRO A 632 -2.57 -9.02 -23.11
N PRO A 633 -2.73 -9.57 -24.32
CA PRO A 633 -3.65 -9.02 -25.32
C PRO A 633 -5.05 -8.80 -24.75
N ASN A 634 -5.68 -7.69 -25.15
CA ASN A 634 -7.03 -7.30 -24.69
C ASN A 634 -7.16 -6.98 -23.19
N HIS A 635 -6.05 -6.76 -22.46
CA HIS A 635 -6.13 -6.20 -21.11
C HIS A 635 -6.97 -4.90 -21.08
N PRO A 636 -7.84 -4.68 -20.07
CA PRO A 636 -8.70 -3.49 -19.97
C PRO A 636 -7.96 -2.15 -20.11
N ASP A 637 -6.71 -2.07 -19.64
CA ASP A 637 -5.88 -0.86 -19.73
C ASP A 637 -5.59 -0.42 -21.17
N PHE A 638 -5.67 -1.32 -22.16
CA PHE A 638 -5.60 -0.90 -23.56
C PHE A 638 -6.79 -0.02 -23.93
N ALA A 639 -7.99 -0.36 -23.46
CA ALA A 639 -9.19 0.42 -23.72
C ALA A 639 -9.06 1.84 -23.16
N GLN A 640 -8.50 2.00 -21.95
CA GLN A 640 -8.21 3.32 -21.40
C GLN A 640 -7.24 4.13 -22.28
N SER A 641 -6.19 3.48 -22.80
CA SER A 641 -5.23 4.15 -23.70
C SER A 641 -5.88 4.61 -25.00
N TYR A 642 -6.69 3.74 -25.62
CA TYR A 642 -7.43 4.07 -26.84
C TYR A 642 -8.50 5.15 -26.59
N ASN A 643 -9.16 5.16 -25.43
CA ASN A 643 -10.07 6.24 -25.04
C ASN A 643 -9.34 7.59 -24.95
N ASN A 644 -8.16 7.62 -24.31
CA ASN A 644 -7.37 8.84 -24.19
C ASN A 644 -6.89 9.36 -25.56
N ILE A 645 -6.41 8.47 -26.43
CA ILE A 645 -6.01 8.80 -27.81
C ILE A 645 -7.23 9.29 -28.62
N GLY A 646 -8.36 8.60 -28.51
CA GLY A 646 -9.62 8.99 -29.15
C GLY A 646 -10.09 10.38 -28.72
N ALA A 647 -9.92 10.74 -27.44
CA ALA A 647 -10.22 12.07 -26.92
C ALA A 647 -9.33 13.15 -27.54
N VAL A 648 -8.03 12.87 -27.75
CA VAL A 648 -7.13 13.80 -28.45
C VAL A 648 -7.59 14.02 -29.89
N TYR A 649 -7.82 12.94 -30.66
CA TYR A 649 -8.29 13.06 -32.05
C TYR A 649 -9.63 13.79 -32.16
N TYR A 650 -10.54 13.53 -31.23
CA TYR A 650 -11.84 14.21 -31.17
C TYR A 650 -11.67 15.73 -31.04
N ASN A 651 -10.79 16.20 -30.14
CA ASN A 651 -10.57 17.64 -29.96
C ASN A 651 -9.77 18.29 -31.09
N MET A 652 -9.01 17.51 -31.86
CA MET A 652 -8.38 17.97 -33.10
C MET A 652 -9.38 18.06 -34.27
N GLY A 653 -10.62 17.59 -34.10
CA GLY A 653 -11.63 17.51 -35.16
C GLY A 653 -11.47 16.30 -36.08
N GLU A 654 -10.57 15.37 -35.78
CA GLU A 654 -10.33 14.15 -36.56
C GLU A 654 -11.31 13.03 -36.14
N TYR A 655 -12.60 13.29 -36.32
CA TYR A 655 -13.68 12.44 -35.77
C TYR A 655 -13.62 10.98 -36.24
N SER A 656 -13.16 10.69 -37.46
CA SER A 656 -13.02 9.30 -37.95
C SER A 656 -11.95 8.53 -37.17
N LYS A 657 -10.81 9.14 -36.86
CA LYS A 657 -9.75 8.50 -36.04
C LYS A 657 -10.18 8.36 -34.58
N ALA A 658 -10.92 9.35 -34.07
CA ALA A 658 -11.53 9.28 -32.75
C ALA A 658 -12.50 8.09 -32.66
N PHE A 659 -13.38 7.94 -33.66
CA PHE A 659 -14.31 6.81 -33.75
C PHE A 659 -13.57 5.47 -33.73
N SER A 660 -12.58 5.27 -34.61
CA SER A 660 -11.80 4.01 -34.64
C SER A 660 -11.11 3.70 -33.31
N SER A 661 -10.61 4.74 -32.62
CA SER A 661 -9.98 4.56 -31.30
C SER A 661 -11.00 4.14 -30.24
N TYR A 662 -12.15 4.81 -30.18
CA TYR A 662 -13.21 4.45 -29.23
C TYR A 662 -13.86 3.10 -29.53
N GLU A 663 -14.00 2.74 -30.81
CA GLU A 663 -14.49 1.42 -31.23
C GLU A 663 -13.54 0.32 -30.78
N ARG A 664 -12.23 0.51 -30.97
CA ARG A 664 -11.22 -0.44 -30.48
C ARG A 664 -11.24 -0.59 -28.96
N SER A 665 -11.43 0.52 -28.24
CA SER A 665 -11.63 0.52 -26.79
C SER A 665 -12.86 -0.30 -26.39
N LEU A 666 -14.00 -0.09 -27.06
CA LEU A 666 -15.23 -0.83 -26.81
C LEU A 666 -15.07 -2.34 -27.08
N GLU A 667 -14.39 -2.71 -28.17
CA GLU A 667 -14.13 -4.12 -28.53
C GLU A 667 -13.33 -4.83 -27.43
N ILE A 668 -12.26 -4.20 -26.95
CA ILE A 668 -11.43 -4.73 -25.87
C ILE A 668 -12.24 -4.91 -24.58
N GLN A 669 -13.03 -3.91 -24.20
CA GLN A 669 -13.86 -4.00 -23.00
C GLN A 669 -14.94 -5.07 -23.11
N LYS A 670 -15.52 -5.30 -24.29
CA LYS A 670 -16.51 -6.38 -24.49
C LYS A 670 -15.90 -7.77 -24.30
N ILE A 671 -14.61 -7.93 -24.57
CA ILE A 671 -13.88 -9.19 -24.37
C ILE A 671 -13.50 -9.34 -22.89
N ALA A 672 -12.97 -8.28 -22.27
CA ALA A 672 -12.37 -8.36 -20.94
C ALA A 672 -13.35 -8.20 -19.77
N LEU A 673 -14.50 -7.54 -19.98
CA LEU A 673 -15.42 -7.14 -18.91
C LEU A 673 -16.81 -7.77 -19.10
N PRO A 674 -17.59 -7.95 -18.01
CA PRO A 674 -18.97 -8.38 -18.10
C PRO A 674 -19.83 -7.47 -18.99
N PRO A 675 -20.89 -7.97 -19.65
CA PRO A 675 -21.69 -7.21 -20.62
C PRO A 675 -22.32 -5.91 -20.10
N ASN A 676 -22.52 -5.79 -18.78
CA ASN A 676 -23.11 -4.63 -18.13
C ASN A 676 -22.08 -3.81 -17.33
N HIS A 677 -20.77 -3.98 -17.57
CA HIS A 677 -19.76 -3.23 -16.85
C HIS A 677 -19.89 -1.71 -17.10
N PRO A 678 -19.77 -0.83 -16.07
CA PRO A 678 -19.87 0.62 -16.23
C PRO A 678 -18.94 1.23 -17.29
N ASP A 679 -17.74 0.66 -17.47
CA ASP A 679 -16.79 1.10 -18.50
C ASP A 679 -17.30 0.93 -19.94
N LEU A 680 -18.09 -0.12 -20.22
CA LEU A 680 -18.75 -0.27 -21.53
C LEU A 680 -19.68 0.91 -21.79
N ALA A 681 -20.41 1.36 -20.77
CA ALA A 681 -21.26 2.54 -20.89
C ALA A 681 -20.44 3.80 -21.18
N THR A 682 -19.24 3.94 -20.62
CA THR A 682 -18.32 5.05 -20.93
C THR A 682 -17.88 5.00 -22.39
N SER A 683 -17.57 3.82 -22.94
CA SER A 683 -17.19 3.66 -24.34
C SER A 683 -18.36 3.99 -25.29
N TYR A 684 -19.56 3.51 -25.01
CA TYR A 684 -20.77 3.91 -25.77
C TYR A 684 -21.04 5.41 -25.70
N ASN A 685 -20.79 6.03 -24.54
CA ASN A 685 -20.91 7.48 -24.38
C ASN A 685 -19.91 8.23 -25.26
N ASN A 686 -18.65 7.80 -25.31
CA ASN A 686 -17.63 8.42 -26.15
C ASN A 686 -17.95 8.29 -27.64
N ILE A 687 -18.46 7.13 -28.07
CA ILE A 687 -18.93 6.92 -29.45
C ILE A 687 -20.13 7.81 -29.77
N GLY A 688 -21.10 7.91 -28.85
CA GLY A 688 -22.27 8.80 -29.01
C GLY A 688 -21.86 10.26 -29.18
N MET A 689 -20.81 10.69 -28.48
CA MET A 689 -20.24 12.04 -28.61
C MET A 689 -19.64 12.28 -30.01
N VAL A 690 -18.97 11.28 -30.58
CA VAL A 690 -18.47 11.37 -31.96
C VAL A 690 -19.62 11.48 -32.96
N TYR A 691 -20.65 10.64 -32.84
CA TYR A 691 -21.82 10.69 -33.73
C TYR A 691 -22.56 12.03 -33.66
N ASP A 692 -22.72 12.61 -32.46
CA ASP A 692 -23.34 13.93 -32.29
C ASP A 692 -22.58 15.01 -33.07
N ASN A 693 -21.24 15.01 -33.01
CA ASN A 693 -20.42 15.99 -33.71
C ASN A 693 -20.34 15.75 -35.23
N MET A 694 -20.55 14.51 -35.67
CA MET A 694 -20.75 14.21 -37.09
C MET A 694 -22.16 14.58 -37.60
N GLY A 695 -23.08 15.00 -36.71
CA GLY A 695 -24.48 15.31 -37.05
C GLY A 695 -25.38 14.06 -37.16
N GLU A 696 -24.88 12.88 -36.80
CA GLU A 696 -25.62 11.62 -36.82
C GLU A 696 -26.43 11.43 -35.53
N TYR A 697 -27.34 12.36 -35.25
CA TYR A 697 -28.03 12.47 -33.96
C TYR A 697 -28.80 11.20 -33.54
N SER A 698 -29.39 10.46 -34.48
CA SER A 698 -30.09 9.20 -34.18
C SER A 698 -29.15 8.12 -33.64
N LYS A 699 -27.94 7.99 -34.21
CA LYS A 699 -26.91 7.05 -33.74
C LYS A 699 -26.31 7.52 -32.42
N ALA A 700 -26.17 8.83 -32.24
CA ALA A 700 -25.75 9.42 -30.97
C ALA A 700 -26.72 9.07 -29.84
N LEU A 701 -28.02 9.31 -30.02
CA LEU A 701 -29.07 8.95 -29.05
C LEU A 701 -29.06 7.45 -28.76
N SER A 702 -29.01 6.60 -29.79
CA SER A 702 -28.95 5.15 -29.60
C SER A 702 -27.74 4.71 -28.76
N SER A 703 -26.57 5.32 -28.99
CA SER A 703 -25.36 5.04 -28.20
C SER A 703 -25.49 5.51 -26.75
N TYR A 704 -26.06 6.70 -26.53
CA TYR A 704 -26.31 7.21 -25.18
C TYR A 704 -27.39 6.42 -24.42
N ASP A 705 -28.43 5.96 -25.11
CA ASP A 705 -29.46 5.10 -24.52
C ASP A 705 -28.87 3.76 -24.09
N ARG A 706 -28.00 3.16 -24.93
CA ARG A 706 -27.29 1.93 -24.56
C ARG A 706 -26.38 2.14 -23.35
N SER A 707 -25.67 3.26 -23.29
CA SER A 707 -24.86 3.66 -22.13
C SER A 707 -25.73 3.79 -20.87
N LEU A 708 -26.89 4.44 -20.98
CA LEU A 708 -27.84 4.61 -19.88
C LEU A 708 -28.43 3.29 -19.40
N GLU A 709 -28.76 2.36 -20.31
CA GLU A 709 -29.25 1.02 -20.00
C GLU A 709 -28.23 0.21 -19.18
N ILE A 710 -26.97 0.18 -19.63
CA ILE A 710 -25.88 -0.50 -18.90
C ILE A 710 -25.72 0.09 -17.50
N ARG A 711 -25.69 1.43 -17.39
CA ARG A 711 -25.58 2.12 -16.09
C ARG A 711 -26.74 1.79 -15.15
N LYS A 712 -27.97 1.64 -15.67
CA LYS A 712 -29.16 1.32 -14.86
C LYS A 712 -29.07 -0.07 -14.22
N ILE A 713 -28.38 -0.99 -14.89
CA ILE A 713 -28.17 -2.35 -14.37
C ILE A 713 -27.02 -2.38 -13.36
N ALA A 714 -25.94 -1.64 -13.62
CA ALA A 714 -24.70 -1.74 -12.85
C ALA A 714 -24.60 -0.81 -11.63
N LEU A 715 -25.31 0.32 -11.63
CA LEU A 715 -25.13 1.38 -10.64
C LEU A 715 -26.40 1.59 -9.81
N PRO A 716 -26.27 2.00 -8.53
CA PRO A 716 -27.42 2.30 -7.69
C PRO A 716 -28.22 3.49 -8.25
N PRO A 717 -29.52 3.61 -7.92
CA PRO A 717 -30.34 4.75 -8.31
C PRO A 717 -29.68 6.09 -7.96
N ASN A 718 -29.87 7.11 -8.81
CA ASN A 718 -29.30 8.45 -8.65
C ASN A 718 -27.76 8.52 -8.66
N HIS A 719 -27.05 7.47 -9.10
CA HIS A 719 -25.61 7.56 -9.34
C HIS A 719 -25.27 8.77 -10.26
N PRO A 720 -24.22 9.57 -9.98
CA PRO A 720 -23.87 10.75 -10.77
C PRO A 720 -23.71 10.50 -12.28
N HIS A 721 -23.29 9.29 -12.67
CA HIS A 721 -23.21 8.88 -14.08
C HIS A 721 -24.57 8.91 -14.81
N PHE A 722 -25.71 8.72 -14.15
CA PHE A 722 -27.00 8.92 -14.81
C PHE A 722 -27.18 10.37 -15.26
N ALA A 723 -26.77 11.32 -14.42
CA ALA A 723 -26.83 12.73 -14.77
C ALA A 723 -25.94 13.05 -15.98
N GLN A 724 -24.77 12.42 -16.09
CA GLN A 724 -23.91 12.55 -17.27
C GLN A 724 -24.61 12.04 -18.55
N SER A 725 -25.27 10.87 -18.48
CA SER A 725 -26.03 10.33 -19.63
C SER A 725 -27.16 11.26 -20.06
N TYR A 726 -27.98 11.74 -19.11
CA TYR A 726 -29.05 12.70 -19.40
C TYR A 726 -28.52 14.03 -19.94
N ASN A 727 -27.38 14.50 -19.44
CA ASN A 727 -26.74 15.70 -19.96
C ASN A 727 -26.32 15.53 -21.43
N ASN A 728 -25.78 14.36 -21.80
CA ASN A 728 -25.34 14.10 -23.17
C ASN A 728 -26.53 13.88 -24.12
N ILE A 729 -27.60 13.24 -23.65
CA ILE A 729 -28.87 13.17 -24.40
C ILE A 729 -29.45 14.58 -24.61
N GLY A 730 -29.47 15.42 -23.57
CA GLY A 730 -29.91 16.81 -23.67
C GLY A 730 -29.07 17.63 -24.65
N LEU A 731 -27.76 17.36 -24.73
CA LEU A 731 -26.86 17.97 -25.70
C LEU A 731 -27.27 17.64 -27.14
N VAL A 732 -27.60 16.39 -27.43
CA VAL A 732 -28.07 15.98 -28.77
C VAL A 732 -29.40 16.67 -29.11
N TYR A 733 -30.37 16.65 -28.20
CA TYR A 733 -31.66 17.34 -28.43
C TYR A 733 -31.48 18.84 -28.65
N ARG A 734 -30.56 19.48 -27.93
CA ARG A 734 -30.22 20.89 -28.14
C ARG A 734 -29.64 21.11 -29.54
N ASN A 735 -28.73 20.25 -29.99
CA ASN A 735 -28.12 20.35 -31.33
C ASN A 735 -29.16 20.10 -32.45
N MET A 736 -30.19 19.29 -32.19
CA MET A 736 -31.36 19.10 -33.07
C MET A 736 -32.35 20.28 -33.05
N GLY A 737 -32.20 21.24 -32.13
CA GLY A 737 -33.16 22.34 -31.92
C GLY A 737 -34.40 21.96 -31.11
N GLU A 738 -34.45 20.75 -30.55
CA GLU A 738 -35.54 20.27 -29.69
C GLU A 738 -35.36 20.74 -28.24
N TYR A 739 -35.43 22.06 -28.03
CA TYR A 739 -35.06 22.71 -26.77
C TYR A 739 -35.88 22.25 -25.56
N SER A 740 -37.17 21.91 -25.73
CA SER A 740 -38.00 21.39 -24.64
C SER A 740 -37.52 20.03 -24.11
N LYS A 741 -37.15 19.11 -25.01
CA LYS A 741 -36.58 17.80 -24.63
C LYS A 741 -35.17 17.95 -24.04
N ALA A 742 -34.39 18.92 -24.55
CA ALA A 742 -33.09 19.25 -23.99
C ALA A 742 -33.22 19.73 -22.55
N LEU A 743 -34.12 20.68 -22.27
CA LEU A 743 -34.40 21.18 -20.92
C LEU A 743 -34.82 20.04 -19.99
N SER A 744 -35.80 19.23 -20.38
CA SER A 744 -36.25 18.09 -19.57
C SER A 744 -35.12 17.11 -19.23
N SER A 745 -34.22 16.83 -20.18
CA SER A 745 -33.05 15.99 -19.95
C SER A 745 -32.05 16.64 -18.99
N TYR A 746 -31.78 17.93 -19.14
CA TYR A 746 -30.89 18.66 -18.24
C TYR A 746 -31.47 18.84 -16.84
N GLU A 747 -32.78 19.06 -16.69
CA GLU A 747 -33.47 19.12 -15.40
C GLU A 747 -33.32 17.81 -14.64
N ARG A 748 -33.57 16.67 -15.30
CA ARG A 748 -33.35 15.35 -14.71
C ARG A 748 -31.89 15.11 -14.32
N SER A 749 -30.94 15.61 -15.12
CA SER A 749 -29.52 15.59 -14.78
C SER A 749 -29.21 16.39 -13.50
N ILE A 750 -29.81 17.59 -13.36
CA ILE A 750 -29.67 18.43 -12.16
C ILE A 750 -30.27 17.77 -10.94
N GLU A 751 -31.48 17.22 -11.02
CA GLU A 751 -32.15 16.53 -9.90
C GLU A 751 -31.26 15.43 -9.32
N ILE A 752 -30.69 14.60 -10.19
CA ILE A 752 -29.76 13.53 -9.78
C ILE A 752 -28.51 14.11 -9.13
N ARG A 753 -27.90 15.17 -9.72
CA ARG A 753 -26.68 15.79 -9.18
C ARG A 753 -26.91 16.46 -7.83
N ILE A 754 -28.06 17.08 -7.60
CA ILE A 754 -28.44 17.69 -6.31
C ILE A 754 -28.54 16.62 -5.21
N ILE A 755 -29.04 15.43 -5.55
CA ILE A 755 -29.17 14.32 -4.60
C ILE A 755 -27.81 13.68 -4.30
N ALA A 756 -26.99 13.46 -5.34
CA ALA A 756 -25.79 12.62 -5.23
C ALA A 756 -24.49 13.40 -4.91
N LEU A 757 -24.42 14.69 -5.22
CA LEU A 757 -23.19 15.49 -5.13
C LEU A 757 -23.32 16.61 -4.10
N PRO A 758 -22.19 17.10 -3.55
CA PRO A 758 -22.19 18.33 -2.76
C PRO A 758 -22.79 19.52 -3.54
N PRO A 759 -23.45 20.49 -2.86
CA PRO A 759 -24.10 21.63 -3.54
C PRO A 759 -23.16 22.51 -4.38
N ASN A 760 -21.88 22.51 -4.06
CA ASN A 760 -20.82 23.25 -4.75
C ASN A 760 -20.03 22.39 -5.74
N HIS A 761 -20.50 21.19 -6.10
CA HIS A 761 -19.77 20.33 -7.03
C HIS A 761 -19.71 20.94 -8.45
N PRO A 762 -18.55 20.95 -9.13
CA PRO A 762 -18.39 21.51 -10.48
C PRO A 762 -19.38 20.99 -11.53
N ASP A 763 -19.71 19.70 -11.48
CA ASP A 763 -20.74 19.10 -12.33
C ASP A 763 -22.10 19.79 -12.27
N LEU A 764 -22.54 20.26 -11.10
CA LEU A 764 -23.81 20.97 -10.98
C LEU A 764 -23.76 22.29 -11.75
N ALA A 765 -22.64 23.01 -11.66
CA ALA A 765 -22.39 24.20 -12.48
C ALA A 765 -22.43 23.91 -13.98
N SER A 766 -21.88 22.77 -14.42
CA SER A 766 -21.90 22.38 -15.83
C SER A 766 -23.33 22.12 -16.34
N SER A 767 -24.21 21.53 -15.52
CA SER A 767 -25.63 21.39 -15.89
C SER A 767 -26.33 22.74 -16.02
N TYR A 768 -26.16 23.64 -15.05
CA TYR A 768 -26.75 25.00 -15.13
C TYR A 768 -26.24 25.77 -16.34
N ASN A 769 -24.96 25.62 -16.67
CA ASN A 769 -24.38 26.21 -17.87
C ASN A 769 -25.08 25.68 -19.14
N ASN A 770 -25.33 24.37 -19.23
CA ASN A 770 -25.99 23.79 -20.39
C ASN A 770 -27.46 24.23 -20.52
N ILE A 771 -28.18 24.35 -19.40
CA ILE A 771 -29.53 24.95 -19.38
C ILE A 771 -29.48 26.41 -19.86
N GLY A 772 -28.51 27.19 -19.38
CA GLY A 772 -28.31 28.56 -19.82
C GLY A 772 -28.10 28.69 -21.33
N ILE A 773 -27.36 27.74 -21.94
CA ILE A 773 -27.20 27.68 -23.41
C ILE A 773 -28.54 27.45 -24.09
N VAL A 774 -29.39 26.54 -23.58
CA VAL A 774 -30.70 26.27 -24.16
C VAL A 774 -31.59 27.51 -24.11
N TYR A 775 -31.71 28.16 -22.94
CA TYR A 775 -32.49 29.40 -22.81
C TYR A 775 -31.97 30.52 -23.71
N ARG A 776 -30.65 30.66 -23.84
CA ARG A 776 -30.04 31.62 -24.77
C ARG A 776 -30.45 31.33 -26.21
N ASN A 777 -30.40 30.07 -26.63
CA ASN A 777 -30.79 29.67 -27.98
C ASN A 777 -32.30 29.85 -28.24
N MET A 778 -33.13 29.81 -27.20
CA MET A 778 -34.56 30.15 -27.26
C MET A 778 -34.83 31.66 -27.25
N GLY A 779 -33.82 32.51 -27.03
CA GLY A 779 -33.98 33.96 -26.86
C GLY A 779 -34.45 34.39 -25.47
N GLU A 780 -34.55 33.47 -24.51
CA GLU A 780 -34.94 33.75 -23.12
C GLU A 780 -33.72 34.22 -22.29
N TYR A 781 -33.18 35.38 -22.66
CA TYR A 781 -31.90 35.88 -22.14
C TYR A 781 -31.87 36.08 -20.62
N SER A 782 -32.98 36.46 -19.98
CA SER A 782 -33.06 36.61 -18.53
C SER A 782 -32.87 35.28 -17.79
N LYS A 783 -33.52 34.20 -18.26
CA LYS A 783 -33.35 32.85 -17.70
C LYS A 783 -31.97 32.27 -17.99
N ALA A 784 -31.43 32.58 -19.18
CA ALA A 784 -30.06 32.21 -19.53
C ALA A 784 -29.05 32.85 -18.56
N LEU A 785 -29.18 34.16 -18.31
CA LEU A 785 -28.33 34.89 -17.38
C LEU A 785 -28.39 34.29 -15.97
N SER A 786 -29.60 34.08 -15.43
CA SER A 786 -29.80 33.47 -14.10
C SER A 786 -29.15 32.08 -13.99
N SER A 787 -29.28 31.25 -15.04
CA SER A 787 -28.64 29.93 -15.09
C SER A 787 -27.10 30.04 -15.11
N TYR A 788 -26.54 30.94 -15.91
CA TYR A 788 -25.10 31.16 -15.97
C TYR A 788 -24.53 31.77 -14.69
N GLU A 789 -25.26 32.67 -14.04
CA GLU A 789 -24.88 33.26 -12.75
C GLU A 789 -24.81 32.20 -11.65
N ARG A 790 -25.80 31.30 -11.60
CA ARG A 790 -25.79 30.16 -10.67
C ARG A 790 -24.63 29.19 -10.94
N SER A 791 -24.34 28.93 -12.23
CA SER A 791 -23.15 28.17 -12.62
C SER A 791 -21.86 28.84 -12.17
N LEU A 792 -21.75 30.16 -12.35
CA LEU A 792 -20.59 30.96 -11.94
C LEU A 792 -20.41 30.96 -10.42
N GLU A 793 -21.50 31.10 -9.65
CA GLU A 793 -21.47 31.05 -8.19
C GLU A 793 -20.91 29.72 -7.67
N ILE A 794 -21.40 28.60 -8.18
CA ILE A 794 -20.90 27.27 -7.83
C ILE A 794 -19.41 27.15 -8.20
N ARG A 795 -19.01 27.56 -9.41
CA ARG A 795 -17.60 27.48 -9.86
C ARG A 795 -16.66 28.34 -9.01
N LYS A 796 -17.12 29.51 -8.52
CA LYS A 796 -16.32 30.39 -7.65
C LYS A 796 -16.00 29.74 -6.31
N ILE A 797 -16.88 28.87 -5.81
CA ILE A 797 -16.68 28.12 -4.57
C ILE A 797 -15.84 26.87 -4.84
N ALA A 798 -16.11 26.16 -5.94
CA ALA A 798 -15.49 24.86 -6.24
C ALA A 798 -14.02 24.98 -6.71
N HIS A 799 -13.69 26.07 -7.40
CA HIS A 799 -12.40 26.22 -8.07
C HIS A 799 -11.62 27.44 -7.58
N PRO A 800 -10.29 27.46 -7.79
CA PRO A 800 -9.50 28.68 -7.60
C PRO A 800 -9.99 29.85 -8.47
N PRO A 801 -9.76 31.12 -8.06
CA PRO A 801 -10.27 32.30 -8.79
C PRO A 801 -9.88 32.41 -10.26
N ASN A 802 -8.79 31.76 -10.66
CA ASN A 802 -8.26 31.78 -12.01
C ASN A 802 -8.51 30.46 -12.76
N HIS A 803 -9.53 29.69 -12.40
CA HIS A 803 -9.82 28.43 -13.10
C HIS A 803 -10.42 28.69 -14.49
N PRO A 804 -10.03 27.94 -15.54
CA PRO A 804 -10.58 28.10 -16.90
C PRO A 804 -12.11 28.04 -16.98
N ASP A 805 -12.76 27.18 -16.19
CA ASP A 805 -14.23 27.11 -16.12
C ASP A 805 -14.91 28.42 -15.68
N LEU A 806 -14.26 29.24 -14.85
CA LEU A 806 -14.78 30.57 -14.50
C LEU A 806 -14.79 31.48 -15.72
N ALA A 807 -13.71 31.44 -16.52
CA ALA A 807 -13.64 32.19 -17.77
C ALA A 807 -14.73 31.76 -18.75
N SER A 808 -14.99 30.45 -18.87
CA SER A 808 -16.09 29.91 -19.68
C SER A 808 -17.45 30.49 -19.26
N SER A 809 -17.74 30.56 -17.96
CA SER A 809 -18.96 31.19 -17.44
C SER A 809 -19.04 32.67 -17.80
N TYR A 810 -17.97 33.44 -17.61
CA TYR A 810 -17.93 34.86 -17.98
C TYR A 810 -18.11 35.08 -19.48
N ASN A 811 -17.52 34.23 -20.33
CA ASN A 811 -17.75 34.28 -21.77
C ASN A 811 -19.21 34.03 -22.13
N ASN A 812 -19.86 33.05 -21.51
CA ASN A 812 -21.27 32.78 -21.78
C ASN A 812 -22.20 33.92 -21.33
N ILE A 813 -21.92 34.52 -20.17
CA ILE A 813 -22.61 35.73 -19.70
C ILE A 813 -22.40 36.90 -20.66
N GLY A 814 -21.17 37.11 -21.14
CA GLY A 814 -20.85 38.16 -22.11
C GLY A 814 -21.62 38.02 -23.42
N ILE A 815 -21.77 36.78 -23.93
CA ILE A 815 -22.58 36.51 -25.13
C ILE A 815 -24.06 36.87 -24.89
N VAL A 816 -24.61 36.57 -23.70
CA VAL A 816 -26.01 36.94 -23.39
C VAL A 816 -26.17 38.46 -23.35
N TYR A 817 -25.26 39.19 -22.70
CA TYR A 817 -25.31 40.66 -22.70
C TYR A 817 -25.18 41.25 -24.10
N ARG A 818 -24.29 40.69 -24.93
CA ARG A 818 -24.17 41.09 -26.34
C ARG A 818 -25.49 40.91 -27.08
N ASN A 819 -26.14 39.75 -26.93
CA ASN A 819 -27.45 39.47 -27.56
C ASN A 819 -28.57 40.37 -27.06
N MET A 820 -28.44 40.92 -25.84
CA MET A 820 -29.36 41.92 -25.28
C MET A 820 -29.03 43.37 -25.71
N GLY A 821 -27.94 43.60 -26.45
CA GLY A 821 -27.45 44.94 -26.82
C GLY A 821 -26.69 45.67 -25.71
N GLU A 822 -26.41 45.00 -24.59
CA GLU A 822 -25.69 45.53 -23.41
C GLU A 822 -24.17 45.42 -23.62
N TYR A 823 -23.64 46.06 -24.66
CA TYR A 823 -22.27 45.86 -25.14
C TYR A 823 -21.18 46.16 -24.10
N SER A 824 -21.38 47.15 -23.22
CA SER A 824 -20.41 47.47 -22.15
C SER A 824 -20.26 46.33 -21.13
N LYS A 825 -21.37 45.71 -20.72
CA LYS A 825 -21.37 44.53 -19.83
C LYS A 825 -20.81 43.30 -20.54
N ALA A 826 -21.08 43.16 -21.84
CA ALA A 826 -20.51 42.09 -22.67
C ALA A 826 -18.98 42.19 -22.72
N LEU A 827 -18.43 43.37 -23.05
CA LEU A 827 -16.98 43.61 -23.06
C LEU A 827 -16.36 43.32 -21.69
N SER A 828 -16.92 43.87 -20.62
CA SER A 828 -16.41 43.64 -19.25
C SER A 828 -16.37 42.13 -18.90
N SER A 829 -17.39 41.38 -19.28
CA SER A 829 -17.44 39.92 -19.04
C SER A 829 -16.39 39.18 -19.87
N HIS A 830 -16.23 39.51 -21.15
CA HIS A 830 -15.23 38.90 -22.02
C HIS A 830 -13.78 39.26 -21.62
N GLU A 831 -13.55 40.49 -21.18
CA GLU A 831 -12.25 40.93 -20.65
C GLU A 831 -11.89 40.18 -19.37
N ARG A 832 -12.85 39.98 -18.46
CA ARG A 832 -12.64 39.20 -17.25
C ARG A 832 -12.32 37.73 -17.56
N SER A 833 -13.02 37.14 -18.53
CA SER A 833 -12.71 35.80 -19.04
C SER A 833 -11.27 35.72 -19.57
N LEU A 834 -10.88 36.69 -20.40
CA LEU A 834 -9.55 36.76 -20.98
C LEU A 834 -8.45 36.93 -19.91
N GLU A 835 -8.68 37.73 -18.88
CA GLU A 835 -7.76 37.91 -17.74
C GLU A 835 -7.52 36.60 -17.00
N ILE A 836 -8.59 35.85 -16.70
CA ILE A 836 -8.49 34.54 -16.05
C ILE A 836 -7.70 33.57 -16.92
N GLN A 837 -8.01 33.47 -18.21
CA GLN A 837 -7.33 32.58 -19.14
C GLN A 837 -5.83 32.91 -19.26
N LYS A 838 -5.45 34.19 -19.24
CA LYS A 838 -4.05 34.63 -19.34
C LYS A 838 -3.19 34.14 -18.19
N ILE A 839 -3.80 33.92 -17.03
CA ILE A 839 -3.12 33.39 -15.84
C ILE A 839 -3.10 31.86 -15.84
N ALA A 840 -4.17 31.23 -16.34
CA ALA A 840 -4.41 29.79 -16.17
C ALA A 840 -3.83 28.92 -17.29
N LEU A 841 -3.72 29.46 -18.50
CA LEU A 841 -3.46 28.71 -19.72
C LEU A 841 -2.13 29.14 -20.37
N PRO A 842 -1.43 28.23 -21.05
CA PRO A 842 -0.22 28.56 -21.79
C PRO A 842 -0.53 29.55 -22.94
N PRO A 843 0.43 30.41 -23.34
CA PRO A 843 0.25 31.33 -24.47
C PRO A 843 -0.26 30.58 -25.72
N ASN A 844 -1.14 31.23 -26.49
CA ASN A 844 -1.77 30.65 -27.69
C ASN A 844 -2.71 29.44 -27.44
N HIS A 845 -3.21 29.25 -26.22
CA HIS A 845 -4.34 28.34 -25.99
C HIS A 845 -5.58 28.77 -26.79
N LEU A 846 -6.36 27.79 -27.27
CA LEU A 846 -7.54 28.04 -28.12
C LEU A 846 -8.61 28.92 -27.47
N ASP A 847 -8.77 28.81 -26.16
CA ASP A 847 -9.64 29.66 -25.35
C ASP A 847 -9.36 31.17 -25.53
N PHE A 848 -8.11 31.58 -25.75
CA PHE A 848 -7.79 32.97 -26.07
C PHE A 848 -8.41 33.41 -27.39
N ALA A 849 -8.33 32.54 -28.41
CA ALA A 849 -8.92 32.83 -29.71
C ALA A 849 -10.45 32.96 -29.61
N GLN A 850 -11.09 32.16 -28.74
CA GLN A 850 -12.52 32.30 -28.48
C GLN A 850 -12.84 33.65 -27.81
N SER A 851 -12.11 34.03 -26.76
CA SER A 851 -12.32 35.31 -26.07
C SER A 851 -12.07 36.50 -26.99
N TYR A 852 -11.00 36.48 -27.80
CA TYR A 852 -10.73 37.51 -28.80
C TYR A 852 -11.82 37.58 -29.87
N ASN A 853 -12.29 36.45 -30.40
CA ASN A 853 -13.41 36.44 -31.34
C ASN A 853 -14.68 37.04 -30.73
N ASN A 854 -14.98 36.73 -29.47
CA ASN A 854 -16.17 37.28 -28.80
C ASN A 854 -16.06 38.80 -28.62
N ILE A 855 -14.90 39.31 -28.19
CA ILE A 855 -14.64 40.75 -28.08
C ILE A 855 -14.73 41.43 -29.45
N GLY A 856 -14.12 40.84 -30.48
CA GLY A 856 -14.19 41.35 -31.85
C GLY A 856 -15.63 41.43 -32.37
N ALA A 857 -16.46 40.43 -32.05
CA ALA A 857 -17.86 40.42 -32.42
C ALA A 857 -18.70 41.48 -31.69
N VAL A 858 -18.39 41.80 -30.43
CA VAL A 858 -19.03 42.93 -29.75
C VAL A 858 -18.66 44.26 -30.43
N TYR A 859 -17.41 44.46 -30.81
CA TYR A 859 -17.00 45.66 -31.53
C TYR A 859 -17.60 45.76 -32.94
N ASP A 860 -17.75 44.65 -33.66
CA ASP A 860 -18.44 44.61 -34.96
C ASP A 860 -19.90 45.04 -34.82
N ASP A 861 -20.61 44.51 -33.80
CA ASP A 861 -22.01 44.89 -33.50
C ASP A 861 -22.14 46.37 -33.05
N MET A 862 -21.09 46.95 -32.48
CA MET A 862 -21.01 48.38 -32.14
C MET A 862 -20.65 49.28 -33.34
N GLY A 863 -20.25 48.72 -34.48
CA GLY A 863 -19.76 49.46 -35.65
C GLY A 863 -18.29 49.90 -35.55
N GLU A 864 -17.54 49.44 -34.55
CA GLU A 864 -16.13 49.75 -34.32
C GLU A 864 -15.22 48.78 -35.08
N TYR A 865 -15.35 48.78 -36.41
CA TYR A 865 -14.79 47.76 -37.30
C TYR A 865 -13.26 47.60 -37.21
N SER A 866 -12.51 48.69 -37.00
CA SER A 866 -11.05 48.62 -36.86
C SER A 866 -10.61 47.83 -35.62
N LYS A 867 -11.33 47.98 -34.50
CA LYS A 867 -11.08 47.20 -33.27
C LYS A 867 -11.51 45.76 -33.47
N ALA A 868 -12.67 45.54 -34.10
CA ALA A 868 -13.17 44.20 -34.43
C ALA A 868 -12.14 43.40 -35.25
N LEU A 869 -11.61 44.01 -36.31
CA LEU A 869 -10.59 43.41 -37.17
C LEU A 869 -9.34 43.01 -36.38
N SER A 870 -8.81 43.91 -35.55
CA SER A 870 -7.62 43.63 -34.72
C SER A 870 -7.81 42.43 -33.80
N TYR A 871 -9.00 42.27 -33.21
CA TYR A 871 -9.29 41.13 -32.34
C TYR A 871 -9.48 39.83 -33.12
N TYR A 872 -10.14 39.86 -34.27
CA TYR A 872 -10.27 38.69 -35.12
C TYR A 872 -8.92 38.21 -35.67
N GLU A 873 -8.01 39.10 -36.01
CA GLU A 873 -6.64 38.74 -36.45
C GLU A 873 -5.85 38.02 -35.35
N LYS A 874 -5.92 38.51 -34.11
CA LYS A 874 -5.30 37.84 -32.95
C LYS A 874 -5.85 36.43 -32.74
N ALA A 875 -7.18 36.27 -32.86
CA ALA A 875 -7.80 34.96 -32.76
C ALA A 875 -7.37 34.02 -33.88
N LEU A 876 -7.28 34.52 -35.12
CA LEU A 876 -6.86 33.75 -36.28
C LEU A 876 -5.42 33.24 -36.14
N GLN A 877 -4.50 34.09 -35.68
CA GLN A 877 -3.11 33.72 -35.47
C GLN A 877 -2.98 32.52 -34.51
N ILE A 878 -3.72 32.56 -33.39
CA ILE A 878 -3.72 31.47 -32.40
C ILE A 878 -4.28 30.19 -33.01
N LYS A 879 -5.41 30.26 -33.72
CA LYS A 879 -6.03 29.08 -34.34
C LYS A 879 -5.15 28.43 -35.40
N LYS A 880 -4.42 29.22 -36.19
CA LYS A 880 -3.47 28.70 -37.20
C LYS A 880 -2.29 27.93 -36.58
N ILE A 881 -1.91 28.25 -35.35
CA ILE A 881 -0.84 27.55 -34.62
C ILE A 881 -1.37 26.28 -33.97
N ALA A 882 -2.53 26.37 -33.31
CA ALA A 882 -3.03 25.31 -32.43
C ALA A 882 -3.90 24.25 -33.11
N LEU A 883 -4.42 24.52 -34.31
CA LEU A 883 -5.32 23.62 -35.04
C LEU A 883 -4.76 23.22 -36.40
N PRO A 884 -5.14 22.03 -36.92
CA PRO A 884 -4.75 21.61 -38.25
C PRO A 884 -5.33 22.55 -39.35
N PRO A 885 -4.69 22.61 -40.54
CA PRO A 885 -5.20 23.36 -41.68
C PRO A 885 -6.62 22.94 -42.06
N GLY A 886 -7.48 23.93 -42.37
CA GLY A 886 -8.87 23.68 -42.78
C GLY A 886 -9.85 23.43 -41.62
N HIS A 887 -9.41 23.55 -40.36
CA HIS A 887 -10.31 23.38 -39.21
C HIS A 887 -11.50 24.37 -39.25
N PRO A 888 -12.76 23.93 -39.00
CA PRO A 888 -13.96 24.76 -39.15
C PRO A 888 -13.93 26.08 -38.33
N SER A 889 -13.36 26.04 -37.12
CA SER A 889 -13.21 27.22 -36.25
C SER A 889 -12.27 28.29 -36.83
N THR A 890 -11.25 27.88 -37.60
CA THR A 890 -10.32 28.79 -38.29
C THR A 890 -11.04 29.48 -39.44
N ALA A 891 -11.72 28.69 -40.28
CA ALA A 891 -12.50 29.20 -41.42
C ALA A 891 -13.60 30.20 -41.00
N LEU A 892 -14.26 29.96 -39.86
CA LEU A 892 -15.24 30.91 -39.32
C LEU A 892 -14.61 32.27 -38.99
N THR A 893 -13.39 32.27 -38.46
CA THR A 893 -12.70 33.51 -38.09
C THR A 893 -12.26 34.29 -39.32
N GLU A 894 -11.82 33.58 -40.37
CA GLU A 894 -11.48 34.18 -41.67
C GLU A 894 -12.70 34.83 -42.33
N ARG A 895 -13.88 34.19 -42.26
CA ARG A 895 -15.14 34.79 -42.75
C ARG A 895 -15.54 36.05 -41.98
N ASN A 896 -15.35 36.06 -40.66
CA ASN A 896 -15.63 37.24 -39.85
C ASN A 896 -14.74 38.42 -40.26
N ILE A 897 -13.44 38.16 -40.49
CA ILE A 897 -12.49 39.17 -40.99
C ILE A 897 -12.94 39.70 -42.36
N GLU A 898 -13.28 38.80 -43.29
CA GLU A 898 -13.76 39.20 -44.62
C GLU A 898 -15.04 40.05 -44.54
N SER A 899 -15.96 39.68 -43.65
CA SER A 899 -17.20 40.45 -43.46
C SER A 899 -16.94 41.84 -42.90
N VAL A 900 -16.03 42.00 -41.92
CA VAL A 900 -15.69 43.32 -41.37
C VAL A 900 -15.00 44.17 -42.42
N ASN A 901 -14.08 43.58 -43.19
CA ASN A 901 -13.40 44.27 -44.29
C ASN A 901 -14.36 44.77 -45.39
N LYS A 902 -15.52 44.12 -45.57
CA LYS A 902 -16.58 44.60 -46.49
C LYS A 902 -17.42 45.75 -45.92
N LYS A 903 -17.44 45.92 -44.59
CA LYS A 903 -18.19 46.98 -43.88
C LYS A 903 -17.34 48.24 -43.64
N MET A 904 -16.02 48.09 -43.61
CA MET A 904 -15.04 49.20 -43.61
C MET A 904 -14.96 49.85 -44.98
#